data_AF-A0A971FXU0-F1
#
_entry.id   AF-A0A971FXU0-F1
#
_cell.length_a   1.000
_cell.length_b   1.000
_cell.length_c   1.000
_cell.angle_alpha   90.00
_cell.angle_beta   90.00
_cell.angle_gamma   90.00
#
_symmetry.space_group_name_H-M   'P 1'
#
loop_
_entity.id
_entity.type
_entity.pdbx_description
1 polymer ?
#
loop_
_entity_poly.entity_id
_entity_poly.type
_entity_poly.pdbx_seq_one_letter_code
_entity_poly.pdbx_strand_id
1 'polypeptide(L)'
;MRSFRGWAAAAVATVTLGAVAVAAPPVAGAPPAARPAQGAPAPGFDDPGIPVRPASERYVREVFLGALGRGVDEPSLAYWGERIDDGMARGTFAAHVVRSQESVRRRVVATWAAAGLTPGAGAVDADVAAARSGRLTIEALLLRLVSSQEFYETEGGDSPAGFVQALYDVVLDRVPDRAGADYWLARLQGGDSLRTIAKGFVYSADHLRAVVDDAHDRLLARAADDAERTDWAARMRRGEGVLHVDVALAAGEEAWTTGCSALDPNRCLLPFPNDVLTLPDATTDTGRRVVLKPSWLPANAAGAPFDPTEWNRQDGFSPGSAMLIHSAGIDPTESGLPHLSDIDASLDGDSPIVVVDTTDGSRWPFWAELDSNASDDSERALIIRPAVNFVEGHTYAVGIGDVVDAAGDPVEASAGFRVFRDNLPSADRRVEEERVRAEFAIDNVVSAGLDRDTLFAAWTFTVASTRNLAERIVHMRDEVLVSGVGGDTPFTVTSDEPRADGTRRIGGTYTVPSYLTGDGAPGSRLNLGDDWLPEQNGTITVPFVCTIPDTALTTPARAGLYGHGLLGTGGQANSGYVRDLAREHNMVFCGTDYLGMSDSDLGNTIGIIADLSRFAELPDRNQQGLLNFMVLGRLLTDPEGLSSDPAFQDGDGDPVVDGSDLVYYGLSQGGIMGGALVAVSPDITRGVLGVPGMNYSTLLERSVDFDPFFLIMAGSYPSALDRMMMISVIQMLWDRGEGNGYANHMTRDPLPGTPVHEVLLQVAFGDHQVAIAAADVQARTYGAATNDPPLADGRSGDVTPLWDIDRISSWPHDGSATIYWDSGTPAPPYENVPPRPPDYGEDPHSDPRADPDARDQISEFLKPGGVVVDVCDGAPCLVDFA
;
A
#
# COMPACT_ATOMS: atom_id res chain seq x y z
N MET A 1 23.38 1.62 13.75
CA MET A 1 23.93 1.93 12.42
C MET A 1 25.17 1.11 12.00
N ARG A 2 26.25 0.96 12.81
CA ARG A 2 27.42 0.13 12.41
C ARG A 2 27.12 -1.38 12.26
N SER A 3 26.14 -1.93 13.00
CA SER A 3 25.70 -3.32 12.87
C SER A 3 24.88 -3.59 11.60
N PHE A 4 24.14 -2.59 11.12
CA PHE A 4 23.26 -2.70 9.94
C PHE A 4 24.08 -2.76 8.63
N ARG A 5 25.11 -1.90 8.49
CA ARG A 5 26.02 -1.91 7.33
C ARG A 5 26.83 -3.20 7.20
N GLY A 6 27.21 -3.82 8.32
CA GLY A 6 27.94 -5.10 8.32
C GLY A 6 27.08 -6.30 7.91
N TRP A 7 25.76 -6.22 8.13
CA TRP A 7 24.81 -7.30 7.82
C TRP A 7 24.22 -7.18 6.42
N ALA A 8 23.97 -5.96 5.92
CA ALA A 8 23.54 -5.71 4.53
C ALA A 8 24.52 -6.32 3.51
N ALA A 9 25.83 -6.22 3.76
CA ALA A 9 26.84 -6.87 2.92
C ALA A 9 26.75 -8.41 2.93
N ALA A 10 26.28 -9.02 4.03
CA ALA A 10 26.11 -10.47 4.16
C ALA A 10 24.78 -10.96 3.54
N ALA A 11 23.70 -10.19 3.67
CA ALA A 11 22.41 -10.49 3.03
C ALA A 11 22.51 -10.42 1.49
N VAL A 12 23.18 -9.38 0.95
CA VAL A 12 23.48 -9.27 -0.49
C VAL A 12 24.29 -10.47 -0.98
N ALA A 13 25.30 -10.91 -0.21
CA ALA A 13 26.09 -12.09 -0.56
C ALA A 13 25.26 -13.39 -0.60
N THR A 14 24.25 -13.52 0.27
CA THR A 14 23.41 -14.73 0.37
C THR A 14 22.40 -14.83 -0.78
N VAL A 15 21.85 -13.69 -1.23
CA VAL A 15 20.96 -13.61 -2.41
C VAL A 15 21.75 -13.89 -3.70
N THR A 16 22.98 -13.39 -3.83
CA THR A 16 23.82 -13.69 -5.02
C THR A 16 24.27 -15.16 -5.14
N LEU A 17 24.29 -15.93 -4.04
CA LEU A 17 24.72 -17.33 -4.05
C LEU A 17 23.60 -18.34 -4.40
N GLY A 18 22.33 -17.90 -4.44
CA GLY A 18 21.19 -18.74 -4.84
C GLY A 18 20.99 -18.88 -6.36
N ALA A 19 21.62 -18.01 -7.16
CA ALA A 19 21.53 -18.04 -8.62
C ALA A 19 22.57 -19.02 -9.23
N VAL A 20 22.35 -20.32 -9.08
CA VAL A 20 23.09 -21.31 -9.86
C VAL A 20 22.51 -21.33 -11.28
N ALA A 21 23.21 -20.64 -12.19
CA ALA A 21 22.94 -20.66 -13.62
C ALA A 21 23.07 -22.10 -14.17
N VAL A 22 21.96 -22.66 -14.64
CA VAL A 22 21.99 -23.84 -15.51
C VAL A 22 22.24 -23.36 -16.94
N ALA A 23 23.50 -23.41 -17.36
CA ALA A 23 23.88 -23.11 -18.75
C ALA A 23 23.41 -24.23 -19.69
N ALA A 24 22.56 -23.89 -20.66
CA ALA A 24 22.27 -24.73 -21.82
C ALA A 24 23.36 -24.56 -22.91
N PRO A 25 23.72 -25.62 -23.67
CA PRO A 25 24.80 -25.56 -24.66
C PRO A 25 24.38 -24.83 -25.96
N PRO A 26 25.34 -24.26 -26.71
CA PRO A 26 25.06 -23.41 -27.87
C PRO A 26 24.66 -24.22 -29.12
N VAL A 27 23.63 -23.76 -29.82
CA VAL A 27 23.30 -24.21 -31.18
C VAL A 27 23.89 -23.21 -32.18
N ALA A 28 24.77 -23.68 -33.05
CA ALA A 28 25.42 -22.88 -34.08
C ALA A 28 24.59 -22.86 -35.38
N GLY A 29 24.36 -21.66 -35.93
CA GLY A 29 24.03 -21.48 -37.35
C GLY A 29 22.89 -20.50 -37.65
N ALA A 30 23.22 -19.21 -37.85
CA ALA A 30 22.39 -18.27 -38.61
C ALA A 30 23.28 -17.31 -39.42
N PRO A 31 22.96 -16.99 -40.69
CA PRO A 31 23.80 -16.17 -41.58
C PRO A 31 23.59 -14.65 -41.35
N PRO A 32 24.54 -13.80 -41.79
CA PRO A 32 24.51 -12.36 -41.48
C PRO A 32 23.51 -11.57 -42.34
N ALA A 33 22.88 -10.56 -41.72
CA ALA A 33 21.89 -9.66 -42.31
C ALA A 33 22.50 -8.70 -43.36
N ALA A 34 21.75 -8.47 -44.45
CA ALA A 34 22.08 -7.49 -45.49
C ALA A 34 21.45 -6.11 -45.19
N ARG A 35 22.17 -5.03 -45.53
CA ARG A 35 21.74 -3.63 -45.38
C ARG A 35 20.58 -3.28 -46.33
N PRO A 36 19.59 -2.44 -45.94
CA PRO A 36 18.53 -2.00 -46.84
C PRO A 36 18.93 -0.77 -47.67
N ALA A 37 18.34 -0.68 -48.86
CA ALA A 37 18.44 0.44 -49.78
C ALA A 37 17.36 1.50 -49.48
N GLN A 38 17.69 2.77 -49.76
CA GLN A 38 16.82 3.95 -49.56
C GLN A 38 15.69 4.07 -50.60
N GLY A 39 14.50 4.46 -50.12
CA GLY A 39 13.51 5.24 -50.87
C GLY A 39 12.17 4.58 -51.18
N ALA A 40 11.13 4.81 -50.34
CA ALA A 40 9.69 5.03 -50.64
C ALA A 40 8.85 5.07 -49.32
N PRO A 41 7.55 5.41 -49.36
CA PRO A 41 6.87 6.49 -48.62
C PRO A 41 6.62 6.25 -47.12
N ALA A 42 6.25 7.32 -46.39
CA ALA A 42 6.01 7.34 -44.94
C ALA A 42 5.07 6.21 -44.44
N PRO A 43 5.49 5.39 -43.44
CA PRO A 43 4.62 4.41 -42.79
C PRO A 43 3.96 4.96 -41.52
N GLY A 44 2.75 4.45 -41.23
CA GLY A 44 1.99 4.75 -40.01
C GLY A 44 2.37 3.87 -38.82
N PHE A 45 1.93 4.32 -37.64
CA PHE A 45 1.83 3.66 -36.32
C PHE A 45 3.02 2.85 -35.75
N ASP A 46 4.14 2.70 -36.44
CA ASP A 46 5.33 2.00 -35.93
C ASP A 46 6.53 2.95 -35.80
N ASP A 47 6.71 3.55 -34.62
CA ASP A 47 7.99 4.13 -34.19
C ASP A 47 8.93 2.99 -33.72
N PRO A 48 10.16 2.83 -34.24
CA PRO A 48 10.90 1.57 -34.16
C PRO A 48 11.83 1.47 -32.94
N GLY A 49 11.32 1.73 -31.74
CA GLY A 49 12.08 1.61 -30.48
C GLY A 49 11.68 0.43 -29.59
N ILE A 50 10.40 0.05 -29.57
CA ILE A 50 9.88 -1.06 -28.76
C ILE A 50 8.81 -1.77 -29.60
N PRO A 51 8.91 -3.09 -29.88
CA PRO A 51 7.90 -3.78 -30.68
C PRO A 51 6.53 -3.75 -29.98
N VAL A 52 5.53 -3.10 -30.59
CA VAL A 52 4.13 -3.25 -30.17
C VAL A 52 3.71 -4.69 -30.47
N ARG A 53 3.39 -5.46 -29.43
CA ARG A 53 2.96 -6.85 -29.63
C ARG A 53 1.61 -6.91 -30.33
N PRO A 54 1.41 -7.84 -31.28
CA PRO A 54 0.10 -8.10 -31.89
C PRO A 54 -0.98 -8.37 -30.84
N ALA A 55 -2.24 -8.03 -31.18
CA ALA A 55 -3.39 -8.30 -30.30
C ALA A 55 -3.50 -9.81 -29.95
N SER A 56 -3.10 -10.68 -30.88
CA SER A 56 -3.01 -12.12 -30.69
C SER A 56 -2.02 -12.52 -29.59
N GLU A 57 -0.82 -11.94 -29.56
CA GLU A 57 0.16 -12.18 -28.50
C GLU A 57 -0.33 -11.68 -27.13
N ARG A 58 -0.93 -10.48 -27.07
CA ARG A 58 -1.52 -9.98 -25.81
C ARG A 58 -2.61 -10.92 -25.29
N TYR A 59 -3.52 -11.32 -26.16
CA TYR A 59 -4.56 -12.29 -25.84
C TYR A 59 -4.00 -13.63 -25.36
N VAL A 60 -2.96 -14.16 -26.02
CA VAL A 60 -2.28 -15.41 -25.62
C VAL A 60 -1.73 -15.27 -24.20
N ARG A 61 -1.09 -14.15 -23.88
CA ARG A 61 -0.54 -13.88 -22.55
C ARG A 61 -1.63 -13.86 -21.47
N GLU A 62 -2.75 -13.18 -21.71
CA GLU A 62 -3.87 -13.11 -20.76
C GLU A 62 -4.49 -14.48 -20.50
N VAL A 63 -4.72 -15.29 -21.54
CA VAL A 63 -5.27 -16.64 -21.37
C VAL A 63 -4.30 -17.57 -20.63
N PHE A 64 -3.00 -17.48 -20.89
CA PHE A 64 -2.00 -18.26 -20.14
C PHE A 64 -1.99 -17.87 -18.65
N LEU A 65 -2.05 -16.58 -18.34
CA LEU A 65 -2.07 -16.11 -16.96
C LEU A 65 -3.36 -16.53 -16.24
N GLY A 66 -4.52 -16.26 -16.82
CA GLY A 66 -5.79 -16.59 -16.18
C GLY A 66 -6.06 -18.10 -16.05
N ALA A 67 -5.54 -18.92 -16.98
CA ALA A 67 -5.73 -20.38 -16.94
C ALA A 67 -4.61 -21.13 -16.20
N LEU A 68 -3.35 -20.68 -16.27
CA LEU A 68 -2.18 -21.38 -15.72
C LEU A 68 -1.54 -20.67 -14.53
N GLY A 69 -1.90 -19.41 -14.25
CA GLY A 69 -1.31 -18.59 -13.19
C GLY A 69 0.16 -18.25 -13.42
N ARG A 70 0.62 -18.25 -14.68
CA ARG A 70 2.00 -17.91 -15.06
C ARG A 70 2.08 -17.31 -16.46
N GLY A 71 3.17 -16.60 -16.73
CA GLY A 71 3.50 -16.10 -18.07
C GLY A 71 3.78 -17.22 -19.08
N VAL A 72 3.76 -16.83 -20.36
CA VAL A 72 4.11 -17.66 -21.52
C VAL A 72 5.51 -17.25 -22.00
N ASP A 73 6.35 -18.23 -22.35
CA ASP A 73 7.68 -17.97 -22.90
C ASP A 73 7.60 -17.40 -24.32
N GLU A 74 8.57 -16.56 -24.71
CA GLU A 74 8.59 -15.89 -26.03
C GLU A 74 8.37 -16.82 -27.23
N PRO A 75 9.02 -18.01 -27.32
CA PRO A 75 8.77 -18.94 -28.42
C PRO A 75 7.31 -19.42 -28.48
N SER A 76 6.73 -19.77 -27.32
CA SER A 76 5.34 -20.21 -27.25
C SER A 76 4.36 -19.07 -27.52
N LEU A 77 4.67 -17.86 -27.06
CA LEU A 77 3.90 -16.64 -27.29
C LEU A 77 3.79 -16.36 -28.80
N ALA A 78 4.93 -16.31 -29.49
CA ALA A 78 4.99 -16.12 -30.94
C ALA A 78 4.25 -17.25 -31.69
N TYR A 79 4.48 -18.51 -31.30
CA TYR A 79 3.83 -19.66 -31.92
C TYR A 79 2.30 -19.60 -31.87
N TRP A 80 1.73 -19.24 -30.71
CA TRP A 80 0.28 -19.14 -30.57
C TRP A 80 -0.27 -17.86 -31.21
N GLY A 81 0.45 -16.75 -31.11
CA GLY A 81 0.11 -15.49 -31.76
C GLY A 81 -0.06 -15.65 -33.26
N GLU A 82 0.98 -16.15 -33.95
CA GLU A 82 0.98 -16.39 -35.40
C GLU A 82 -0.21 -17.27 -35.84
N ARG A 83 -0.52 -18.32 -35.08
CA ARG A 83 -1.61 -19.24 -35.44
C ARG A 83 -2.99 -18.61 -35.31
N ILE A 84 -3.16 -17.74 -34.33
CA ILE A 84 -4.40 -16.97 -34.14
C ILE A 84 -4.53 -15.95 -35.27
N ASP A 85 -3.44 -15.27 -35.63
CA ASP A 85 -3.41 -14.34 -36.76
C ASP A 85 -3.68 -15.05 -38.10
N ASP A 86 -3.21 -16.29 -38.26
CA ASP A 86 -3.51 -17.18 -39.39
C ASP A 86 -4.94 -17.77 -39.37
N GLY A 87 -5.80 -17.34 -38.44
CA GLY A 87 -7.21 -17.68 -38.40
C GLY A 87 -7.57 -18.87 -37.50
N MET A 88 -6.70 -19.27 -36.57
CA MET A 88 -7.10 -20.20 -35.49
C MET A 88 -8.22 -19.56 -34.66
N ALA A 89 -9.31 -20.29 -34.46
CA ALA A 89 -10.37 -19.83 -33.57
C ALA A 89 -9.86 -19.70 -32.13
N ARG A 90 -10.15 -18.57 -31.48
CA ARG A 90 -9.84 -18.30 -30.06
C ARG A 90 -10.32 -19.43 -29.14
N GLY A 91 -11.51 -19.98 -29.38
CA GLY A 91 -12.01 -21.14 -28.64
C GLY A 91 -11.15 -22.41 -28.77
N THR A 92 -10.46 -22.60 -29.89
CA THR A 92 -9.49 -23.70 -30.07
C THR A 92 -8.25 -23.48 -29.22
N PHE A 93 -7.72 -22.25 -29.22
CA PHE A 93 -6.58 -21.87 -28.39
C PHE A 93 -6.91 -21.92 -26.89
N ALA A 94 -7.99 -21.24 -26.46
CA ALA A 94 -8.47 -21.25 -25.08
C ALA A 94 -8.68 -22.69 -24.56
N ALA A 95 -9.33 -23.55 -25.35
CA ALA A 95 -9.48 -24.96 -24.98
C ALA A 95 -8.14 -25.70 -24.87
N HIS A 96 -7.13 -25.35 -25.69
CA HIS A 96 -5.80 -25.93 -25.60
C HIS A 96 -5.12 -25.61 -24.27
N VAL A 97 -5.16 -24.34 -23.86
CA VAL A 97 -4.52 -23.87 -22.62
C VAL A 97 -5.29 -24.34 -21.38
N VAL A 98 -6.60 -24.07 -21.33
CA VAL A 98 -7.45 -24.38 -20.16
C VAL A 98 -7.55 -25.89 -19.92
N ARG A 99 -7.50 -26.73 -20.96
CA ARG A 99 -7.55 -28.20 -20.82
C ARG A 99 -6.17 -28.86 -20.90
N SER A 100 -5.11 -28.06 -20.84
CA SER A 100 -3.74 -28.57 -20.77
C SER A 100 -3.54 -29.44 -19.52
N GLN A 101 -2.52 -30.29 -19.56
CA GLN A 101 -2.18 -31.12 -18.40
C GLN A 101 -1.86 -30.27 -17.17
N GLU A 102 -1.20 -29.14 -17.37
CA GLU A 102 -0.82 -28.21 -16.33
C GLU A 102 -2.04 -27.55 -15.67
N SER A 103 -2.89 -26.88 -16.46
CA SER A 103 -4.11 -26.24 -15.98
C SER A 103 -4.97 -27.18 -15.15
N VAL A 104 -5.28 -28.35 -15.72
CA VAL A 104 -6.16 -29.33 -15.08
C VAL A 104 -5.51 -29.91 -13.83
N ARG A 105 -4.20 -30.15 -13.83
CA ARG A 105 -3.48 -30.63 -12.64
C ARG A 105 -3.53 -29.62 -11.51
N ARG A 106 -3.35 -28.32 -11.79
CA ARG A 106 -3.48 -27.26 -10.76
C ARG A 106 -4.85 -27.31 -10.10
N ARG A 107 -5.93 -27.35 -10.90
CA ARG A 107 -7.29 -27.43 -10.36
C ARG A 107 -7.56 -28.71 -9.58
N VAL A 108 -7.12 -29.87 -10.07
CA VAL A 108 -7.29 -31.15 -9.36
C VAL A 108 -6.55 -31.13 -8.03
N VAL A 109 -5.29 -30.65 -8.00
CA VAL A 109 -4.50 -30.54 -6.77
C VAL A 109 -5.15 -29.57 -5.79
N ALA A 110 -5.61 -28.40 -6.25
CA ALA A 110 -6.33 -27.44 -5.43
C ALA A 110 -7.62 -28.04 -4.84
N THR A 111 -8.36 -28.84 -5.62
CA THR A 111 -9.59 -29.50 -5.14
C THR A 111 -9.31 -30.54 -4.07
N TRP A 112 -8.22 -31.32 -4.20
CA TRP A 112 -7.79 -32.26 -3.18
C TRP A 112 -7.35 -31.55 -1.90
N ALA A 113 -6.58 -30.47 -2.04
CA ALA A 113 -6.12 -29.66 -0.91
C ALA A 113 -7.30 -29.00 -0.17
N ALA A 114 -8.25 -28.41 -0.91
CA ALA A 114 -9.45 -27.78 -0.34
C ALA A 114 -10.29 -28.79 0.45
N ALA A 115 -10.37 -30.05 0.00
CA ALA A 115 -11.08 -31.10 0.70
C ALA A 115 -10.39 -31.58 1.99
N GLY A 116 -9.17 -31.13 2.32
CA GLY A 116 -8.40 -31.59 3.48
C GLY A 116 -7.86 -33.03 3.34
N LEU A 117 -8.04 -33.68 2.19
CA LEU A 117 -7.74 -35.10 2.01
C LEU A 117 -6.38 -35.35 1.37
N THR A 118 -5.70 -36.42 1.83
CA THR A 118 -4.42 -36.84 1.23
C THR A 118 -4.65 -37.83 0.09
N PRO A 119 -4.29 -37.51 -1.16
CA PRO A 119 -4.52 -38.42 -2.28
C PRO A 119 -3.65 -39.67 -2.19
N GLY A 120 -4.26 -40.84 -2.43
CA GLY A 120 -3.53 -42.10 -2.61
C GLY A 120 -2.60 -42.07 -3.82
N ALA A 121 -1.64 -42.99 -3.86
CA ALA A 121 -0.65 -43.07 -4.94
C ALA A 121 -1.32 -43.16 -6.33
N GLY A 122 -1.03 -42.19 -7.20
CA GLY A 122 -1.57 -42.11 -8.56
C GLY A 122 -3.00 -41.57 -8.68
N ALA A 123 -3.67 -41.20 -7.58
CA ALA A 123 -5.04 -40.69 -7.60
C ALA A 123 -5.15 -39.35 -8.36
N VAL A 124 -4.23 -38.41 -8.08
CA VAL A 124 -4.17 -37.11 -8.77
C VAL A 124 -3.99 -37.31 -10.29
N ASP A 125 -3.10 -38.21 -10.72
CA ASP A 125 -2.85 -38.43 -12.15
C ASP A 125 -4.07 -39.06 -12.85
N ALA A 126 -4.77 -39.97 -12.18
CA ALA A 126 -6.02 -40.55 -12.68
C ALA A 126 -7.13 -39.50 -12.80
N ASP A 127 -7.27 -38.62 -11.81
CA ASP A 127 -8.25 -37.53 -11.81
C ASP A 127 -7.95 -36.50 -12.90
N VAL A 128 -6.68 -36.14 -13.08
CA VAL A 128 -6.24 -35.28 -14.18
C VAL A 128 -6.57 -35.89 -15.54
N ALA A 129 -6.30 -37.19 -15.73
CA ALA A 129 -6.62 -37.87 -16.97
C ALA A 129 -8.14 -37.94 -17.23
N ALA A 130 -8.95 -38.17 -16.19
CA ALA A 130 -10.40 -38.18 -16.28
C ALA A 130 -10.94 -36.78 -16.63
N ALA A 131 -10.46 -35.73 -15.95
CA ALA A 131 -10.88 -34.36 -16.16
C ALA A 131 -10.52 -33.83 -17.56
N ARG A 132 -9.30 -34.08 -18.03
CA ARG A 132 -8.88 -33.70 -19.41
C ARG A 132 -9.73 -34.38 -20.48
N SER A 133 -10.17 -35.61 -20.24
CA SER A 133 -11.04 -36.35 -21.16
C SER A 133 -12.53 -35.96 -21.09
N GLY A 134 -12.91 -35.04 -20.19
CA GLY A 134 -14.29 -34.66 -19.95
C GLY A 134 -15.14 -35.71 -19.24
N ARG A 135 -14.52 -36.80 -18.73
CA ARG A 135 -15.22 -37.86 -17.96
C ARG A 135 -15.51 -37.45 -16.51
N LEU A 136 -14.85 -36.41 -16.03
CA LEU A 136 -14.96 -35.89 -14.67
C LEU A 136 -14.91 -34.35 -14.74
N THR A 137 -15.85 -33.65 -14.10
CA THR A 137 -15.72 -32.20 -13.89
C THR A 137 -15.02 -31.94 -12.55
N ILE A 138 -14.51 -30.73 -12.35
CA ILE A 138 -13.86 -30.36 -11.07
C ILE A 138 -14.89 -30.39 -9.92
N GLU A 139 -16.13 -30.00 -10.19
CA GLU A 139 -17.24 -30.05 -9.23
C GLU A 139 -17.66 -31.48 -8.93
N ALA A 140 -17.60 -32.38 -9.92
CA ALA A 140 -17.85 -33.80 -9.69
C ALA A 140 -16.71 -34.47 -8.90
N LEU A 141 -15.47 -33.99 -9.07
CA LEU A 141 -14.33 -34.37 -8.22
C LEU A 141 -14.57 -33.90 -6.79
N LEU A 142 -14.86 -32.62 -6.58
CA LEU A 142 -15.14 -32.06 -5.25
C LEU A 142 -16.26 -32.84 -4.56
N LEU A 143 -17.39 -33.05 -5.24
CA LEU A 143 -18.50 -33.88 -4.73
C LEU A 143 -18.04 -35.29 -4.34
N ARG A 144 -17.16 -35.92 -5.13
CA ARG A 144 -16.64 -37.26 -4.82
C ARG A 144 -15.79 -37.26 -3.55
N LEU A 145 -14.99 -36.22 -3.32
CA LEU A 145 -14.12 -36.08 -2.15
C LEU A 145 -14.93 -35.77 -0.88
N VAL A 146 -15.77 -34.73 -0.91
CA VAL A 146 -16.51 -34.26 0.27
C VAL A 146 -17.73 -35.12 0.61
N SER A 147 -18.04 -36.14 -0.20
CA SER A 147 -19.02 -37.19 0.14
C SER A 147 -18.39 -38.53 0.49
N SER A 148 -17.05 -38.58 0.60
CA SER A 148 -16.33 -39.78 0.97
C SER A 148 -16.48 -40.08 2.45
N GLN A 149 -16.29 -41.36 2.80
CA GLN A 149 -16.23 -41.78 4.20
C GLN A 149 -15.03 -41.16 4.93
N GLU A 150 -13.90 -41.00 4.23
CA GLU A 150 -12.69 -40.38 4.76
C GLU A 150 -12.97 -38.94 5.22
N PHE A 151 -13.61 -38.13 4.38
CA PHE A 151 -14.00 -36.76 4.73
C PHE A 151 -14.94 -36.69 5.94
N TYR A 152 -15.88 -37.63 6.05
CA TYR A 152 -16.77 -37.71 7.21
C TYR A 152 -16.02 -38.01 8.51
N GLU A 153 -15.01 -38.88 8.44
CA GLU A 153 -14.20 -39.29 9.58
C GLU A 153 -13.15 -38.24 9.98
N THR A 154 -12.49 -37.60 9.01
CA THR A 154 -11.40 -36.65 9.28
C THR A 154 -11.93 -35.24 9.51
N GLU A 155 -12.56 -34.64 8.50
CA GLU A 155 -13.02 -33.25 8.54
C GLU A 155 -14.33 -33.13 9.34
N GLY A 156 -15.21 -34.13 9.20
CA GLY A 156 -16.50 -34.16 9.90
C GLY A 156 -16.44 -34.62 11.36
N GLY A 157 -15.27 -35.00 11.86
CA GLY A 157 -15.09 -35.51 13.23
C GLY A 157 -15.95 -36.75 13.55
N ASP A 158 -16.21 -37.59 12.54
CA ASP A 158 -17.06 -38.81 12.62
C ASP A 158 -18.49 -38.54 13.13
N SER A 159 -19.03 -37.33 12.88
CA SER A 159 -20.34 -36.93 13.37
C SER A 159 -21.22 -36.27 12.29
N PRO A 160 -22.56 -36.45 12.33
CA PRO A 160 -23.45 -35.80 11.36
C PRO A 160 -23.40 -34.27 11.43
N ALA A 161 -23.24 -33.70 12.63
CA ALA A 161 -23.15 -32.26 12.82
C ALA A 161 -21.80 -31.71 12.32
N GLY A 162 -20.69 -32.37 12.66
CA GLY A 162 -19.37 -32.00 12.17
C GLY A 162 -19.24 -32.17 10.66
N PHE A 163 -19.85 -33.19 10.05
CA PHE A 163 -19.88 -33.32 8.59
C PHE A 163 -20.63 -32.17 7.90
N VAL A 164 -21.75 -31.71 8.46
CA VAL A 164 -22.47 -30.54 7.93
C VAL A 164 -21.60 -29.29 8.06
N GLN A 165 -20.98 -29.07 9.23
CA GLN A 165 -20.04 -27.96 9.46
C GLN A 165 -18.90 -27.98 8.43
N ALA A 166 -18.21 -29.12 8.27
CA ALA A 166 -17.12 -29.27 7.33
C ALA A 166 -17.54 -29.00 5.86
N LEU A 167 -18.78 -29.31 5.47
CA LEU A 167 -19.29 -28.95 4.14
C LEU A 167 -19.51 -27.44 3.98
N TYR A 168 -19.94 -26.74 5.03
CA TYR A 168 -20.05 -25.29 5.02
C TYR A 168 -18.65 -24.65 4.89
N ASP A 169 -17.70 -25.13 5.68
CA ASP A 169 -16.32 -24.61 5.65
C ASP A 169 -15.63 -24.90 4.30
N VAL A 170 -15.65 -26.16 3.83
CA VAL A 170 -14.88 -26.57 2.64
C VAL A 170 -15.53 -26.17 1.31
N VAL A 171 -16.86 -26.12 1.24
CA VAL A 171 -17.58 -25.90 -0.04
C VAL A 171 -18.14 -24.48 -0.14
N LEU A 172 -18.49 -23.84 0.99
CA LEU A 172 -19.09 -22.50 0.98
C LEU A 172 -18.20 -21.45 1.63
N ASP A 173 -17.07 -21.85 2.22
CA ASP A 173 -16.10 -20.98 2.88
C ASP A 173 -16.76 -20.05 3.91
N ARG A 174 -17.68 -20.59 4.72
CA ARG A 174 -18.41 -19.83 5.74
C ARG A 174 -18.94 -20.71 6.86
N VAL A 175 -19.21 -20.11 8.01
CA VAL A 175 -19.90 -20.78 9.13
C VAL A 175 -21.41 -20.94 8.81
N PRO A 176 -22.04 -22.08 9.13
CA PRO A 176 -23.48 -22.22 8.99
C PRO A 176 -24.24 -21.36 9.98
N ASP A 177 -25.30 -20.70 9.51
CA ASP A 177 -26.34 -20.23 10.40
C ASP A 177 -27.09 -21.43 11.01
N ARG A 178 -27.69 -21.20 12.19
CA ARG A 178 -28.37 -22.26 12.95
C ARG A 178 -29.48 -22.95 12.15
N ALA A 179 -30.25 -22.20 11.37
CA ALA A 179 -31.36 -22.77 10.60
C ALA A 179 -30.86 -23.63 9.43
N GLY A 180 -29.81 -23.20 8.75
CA GLY A 180 -29.12 -23.94 7.70
C GLY A 180 -28.50 -25.24 8.23
N ALA A 181 -27.81 -25.19 9.37
CA ALA A 181 -27.26 -26.39 10.01
C ALA A 181 -28.37 -27.39 10.40
N ASP A 182 -29.41 -26.91 11.08
CA ASP A 182 -30.54 -27.74 11.52
C ASP A 182 -31.26 -28.39 10.32
N TYR A 183 -31.41 -27.67 9.20
CA TYR A 183 -32.01 -28.20 7.97
C TYR A 183 -31.23 -29.41 7.42
N TRP A 184 -29.91 -29.26 7.20
CA TRP A 184 -29.11 -30.33 6.62
C TRP A 184 -28.93 -31.51 7.58
N LEU A 185 -28.80 -31.24 8.87
CA LEU A 185 -28.73 -32.26 9.90
C LEU A 185 -30.02 -33.10 9.95
N ALA A 186 -31.19 -32.46 9.90
CA ALA A 186 -32.47 -33.16 9.89
C ALA A 186 -32.62 -34.06 8.65
N ARG A 187 -32.10 -33.64 7.48
CA ARG A 187 -32.10 -34.47 6.26
C ARG A 187 -31.20 -35.69 6.39
N LEU A 188 -30.00 -35.50 6.92
CA LEU A 188 -29.04 -36.58 7.14
C LEU A 188 -29.58 -37.59 8.16
N GLN A 189 -30.19 -37.10 9.25
CA GLN A 189 -30.90 -37.94 10.24
C GLN A 189 -32.16 -38.60 9.65
N GLY A 190 -32.80 -37.96 8.67
CA GLY A 190 -33.94 -38.48 7.91
C GLY A 190 -33.60 -39.56 6.88
N GLY A 191 -32.32 -39.92 6.73
CA GLY A 191 -31.86 -41.01 5.88
C GLY A 191 -31.29 -40.61 4.52
N ASP A 192 -31.10 -39.31 4.26
CA ASP A 192 -30.34 -38.88 3.08
C ASP A 192 -28.87 -39.32 3.18
N SER A 193 -28.27 -39.72 2.05
CA SER A 193 -26.86 -40.11 2.01
C SER A 193 -25.91 -38.92 2.13
N LEU A 194 -24.67 -39.13 2.59
CA LEU A 194 -23.60 -38.10 2.59
C LEU A 194 -23.47 -37.41 1.23
N ARG A 195 -23.54 -38.20 0.15
CA ARG A 195 -23.51 -37.70 -1.22
C ARG A 195 -24.72 -36.84 -1.59
N THR A 196 -25.90 -37.17 -1.08
CA THR A 196 -27.11 -36.34 -1.27
C THR A 196 -26.93 -34.98 -0.61
N ILE A 197 -26.42 -34.96 0.63
CA ILE A 197 -26.16 -33.72 1.38
C ILE A 197 -25.07 -32.91 0.69
N ALA A 198 -23.89 -33.47 0.48
CA ALA A 198 -22.76 -32.82 -0.22
C ALA A 198 -23.14 -32.24 -1.59
N LYS A 199 -23.99 -32.94 -2.35
CA LYS A 199 -24.48 -32.43 -3.65
C LYS A 199 -25.29 -31.14 -3.50
N GLY A 200 -26.02 -30.98 -2.40
CA GLY A 200 -26.76 -29.77 -2.07
C GLY A 200 -25.85 -28.55 -1.89
N PHE A 201 -24.62 -28.75 -1.40
CA PHE A 201 -23.60 -27.70 -1.23
C PHE A 201 -22.84 -27.43 -2.52
N VAL A 202 -22.26 -28.47 -3.14
CA VAL A 202 -21.41 -28.34 -4.34
C VAL A 202 -22.17 -27.77 -5.54
N TYR A 203 -23.48 -28.01 -5.63
CA TYR A 203 -24.34 -27.46 -6.68
C TYR A 203 -25.34 -26.42 -6.16
N SER A 204 -25.07 -25.85 -4.98
CA SER A 204 -25.80 -24.71 -4.45
C SER A 204 -25.62 -23.48 -5.37
N ALA A 205 -26.53 -22.51 -5.25
CA ALA A 205 -26.36 -21.25 -5.97
C ALA A 205 -25.11 -20.50 -5.48
N ASP A 206 -24.86 -20.50 -4.17
CA ASP A 206 -23.76 -19.76 -3.54
C ASP A 206 -22.40 -20.27 -4.01
N HIS A 207 -22.14 -21.58 -3.91
CA HIS A 207 -20.88 -22.17 -4.39
C HIS A 207 -20.68 -21.93 -5.89
N LEU A 208 -21.70 -22.19 -6.72
CA LEU A 208 -21.55 -22.05 -8.17
C LEU A 208 -21.38 -20.58 -8.60
N ARG A 209 -21.91 -19.62 -7.84
CA ARG A 209 -21.67 -18.19 -8.06
C ARG A 209 -20.21 -17.85 -7.78
N ALA A 210 -19.67 -18.28 -6.64
CA ALA A 210 -18.25 -18.06 -6.30
C ALA A 210 -17.31 -18.66 -7.36
N VAL A 211 -17.60 -19.87 -7.86
CA VAL A 211 -16.81 -20.49 -8.95
C VAL A 211 -16.87 -19.66 -10.24
N VAL A 212 -18.02 -19.06 -10.55
CA VAL A 212 -18.19 -18.21 -11.74
C VAL A 212 -17.47 -16.87 -11.56
N ASP A 213 -17.53 -16.29 -10.37
CA ASP A 213 -16.83 -15.05 -10.04
C ASP A 213 -15.31 -15.22 -10.11
N ASP A 214 -14.75 -16.30 -9.55
CA ASP A 214 -13.33 -16.68 -9.71
C ASP A 214 -12.94 -16.80 -11.19
N ALA A 215 -13.81 -17.39 -12.03
CA ALA A 215 -13.54 -17.51 -13.46
C ALA A 215 -13.55 -16.16 -14.19
N HIS A 216 -14.44 -15.24 -13.84
CA HIS A 216 -14.48 -13.90 -14.45
C HIS A 216 -13.33 -13.04 -13.95
N ASP A 217 -12.96 -13.13 -12.68
CA ASP A 217 -11.83 -12.39 -12.14
C ASP A 217 -10.52 -12.82 -12.82
N ARG A 218 -10.23 -14.14 -12.84
CA ARG A 218 -8.99 -14.65 -13.44
C ARG A 218 -8.88 -14.43 -14.95
N LEU A 219 -9.99 -14.49 -15.69
CA LEU A 219 -9.94 -14.49 -17.16
C LEU A 219 -10.36 -13.16 -17.80
N LEU A 220 -11.16 -12.36 -17.10
CA LEU A 220 -11.74 -11.12 -17.62
C LEU A 220 -11.46 -9.90 -16.73
N ALA A 221 -10.97 -10.12 -15.49
CA ALA A 221 -10.72 -9.08 -14.49
C ALA A 221 -11.97 -8.24 -14.16
N ARG A 222 -13.13 -8.90 -14.05
CA ARG A 222 -14.36 -8.28 -13.56
C ARG A 222 -15.20 -9.30 -12.81
N ALA A 223 -16.18 -8.83 -12.05
CA ALA A 223 -17.21 -9.69 -11.51
C ALA A 223 -18.20 -10.12 -12.61
N ALA A 224 -18.79 -11.29 -12.46
CA ALA A 224 -19.94 -11.69 -13.26
C ALA A 224 -21.17 -10.89 -12.81
N ASP A 225 -22.00 -10.46 -13.76
CA ASP A 225 -23.31 -9.90 -13.42
C ASP A 225 -24.27 -11.00 -12.93
N ASP A 226 -25.40 -10.60 -12.34
CA ASP A 226 -26.39 -11.54 -11.80
C ASP A 226 -26.95 -12.50 -12.86
N ALA A 227 -27.06 -12.05 -14.12
CA ALA A 227 -27.57 -12.85 -15.22
C ALA A 227 -26.53 -13.90 -15.64
N GLU A 228 -25.27 -13.51 -15.76
CA GLU A 228 -24.14 -14.39 -16.04
C GLU A 228 -23.96 -15.43 -14.94
N ARG A 229 -23.94 -15.01 -13.68
CA ARG A 229 -23.91 -15.91 -12.51
C ARG A 229 -25.04 -16.93 -12.58
N THR A 230 -26.26 -16.46 -12.86
CA THR A 230 -27.44 -17.32 -12.92
C THR A 230 -27.37 -18.31 -14.09
N ASP A 231 -26.97 -17.86 -15.28
CA ASP A 231 -26.85 -18.72 -16.47
C ASP A 231 -25.76 -19.78 -16.26
N TRP A 232 -24.56 -19.37 -15.86
CA TRP A 232 -23.44 -20.28 -15.64
C TRP A 232 -23.75 -21.30 -14.55
N ALA A 233 -24.30 -20.88 -13.41
CA ALA A 233 -24.71 -21.81 -12.35
C ALA A 233 -25.80 -22.80 -12.84
N ALA A 234 -26.75 -22.35 -13.67
CA ALA A 234 -27.75 -23.23 -14.25
C ALA A 234 -27.15 -24.26 -15.21
N ARG A 235 -26.15 -23.87 -16.01
CA ARG A 235 -25.40 -24.76 -16.91
C ARG A 235 -24.55 -25.77 -16.16
N MET A 236 -23.86 -25.33 -15.11
CA MET A 236 -23.05 -26.21 -14.26
C MET A 236 -23.91 -27.29 -13.57
N ARG A 237 -25.11 -26.93 -13.12
CA ARG A 237 -26.09 -27.91 -12.59
C ARG A 237 -26.54 -28.96 -13.61
N ARG A 238 -26.45 -28.67 -14.92
CA ARG A 238 -26.77 -29.61 -16.01
C ARG A 238 -25.57 -30.46 -16.45
N GLY A 239 -24.42 -30.32 -15.78
CA GLY A 239 -23.22 -31.14 -16.02
C GLY A 239 -22.12 -30.44 -16.80
N GLU A 240 -22.23 -29.13 -17.08
CA GLU A 240 -21.06 -28.33 -17.41
C GLU A 240 -20.20 -28.13 -16.13
N GLY A 241 -18.91 -27.86 -16.28
CA GLY A 241 -18.01 -27.59 -15.15
C GLY A 241 -17.15 -26.37 -15.40
N VAL A 242 -16.39 -25.92 -14.40
CA VAL A 242 -15.59 -24.68 -14.47
C VAL A 242 -14.64 -24.63 -15.67
N LEU A 243 -14.08 -25.77 -16.10
CA LEU A 243 -13.23 -25.82 -17.30
C LEU A 243 -13.97 -25.43 -18.59
N HIS A 244 -15.29 -25.58 -18.64
CA HIS A 244 -16.09 -25.11 -19.76
C HIS A 244 -16.42 -23.62 -19.64
N VAL A 245 -16.68 -23.15 -18.42
CA VAL A 245 -16.83 -21.71 -18.12
C VAL A 245 -15.55 -20.98 -18.54
N ASP A 246 -14.39 -21.42 -18.04
CA ASP A 246 -13.09 -20.85 -18.35
C ASP A 246 -12.83 -20.78 -19.87
N VAL A 247 -13.08 -21.87 -20.60
CA VAL A 247 -12.90 -21.88 -22.07
C VAL A 247 -13.82 -20.87 -22.74
N ALA A 248 -15.06 -20.75 -22.28
CA ALA A 248 -16.03 -19.84 -22.89
C ALA A 248 -15.68 -18.37 -22.62
N LEU A 249 -15.26 -18.03 -21.40
CA LEU A 249 -14.80 -16.68 -21.05
C LEU A 249 -13.53 -16.34 -21.83
N ALA A 250 -12.52 -17.22 -21.78
CA ALA A 250 -11.27 -17.04 -22.51
C ALA A 250 -11.44 -17.00 -24.03
N ALA A 251 -12.48 -17.63 -24.60
CA ALA A 251 -12.77 -17.57 -26.03
C ALA A 251 -13.56 -16.32 -26.45
N GLY A 252 -14.15 -15.62 -25.47
CA GLY A 252 -15.05 -14.49 -25.65
C GLY A 252 -14.37 -13.29 -26.29
N GLU A 253 -15.19 -12.38 -26.81
CA GLU A 253 -14.72 -11.09 -27.33
C GLU A 253 -14.11 -10.23 -26.23
N GLU A 254 -14.60 -10.38 -25.01
CA GLU A 254 -14.09 -9.66 -23.85
C GLU A 254 -12.64 -10.05 -23.51
N ALA A 255 -12.33 -11.35 -23.43
CA ALA A 255 -10.96 -11.82 -23.23
C ALA A 255 -10.01 -11.41 -24.38
N TRP A 256 -10.55 -11.18 -25.58
CA TRP A 256 -9.76 -10.68 -26.72
C TRP A 256 -9.48 -9.18 -26.63
N THR A 257 -10.39 -8.43 -26.01
CA THR A 257 -10.31 -6.97 -25.88
C THR A 257 -9.65 -6.53 -24.57
N THR A 258 -9.38 -7.45 -23.63
CA THR A 258 -8.55 -7.19 -22.46
C THR A 258 -7.11 -6.83 -22.84
N GLY A 259 -6.67 -5.61 -22.47
CA GLY A 259 -5.34 -5.04 -22.76
C GLY A 259 -5.11 -3.69 -22.08
N CYS A 260 -3.99 -3.00 -22.37
CA CYS A 260 -3.70 -1.66 -21.84
C CYS A 260 -4.67 -0.58 -22.38
N SER A 261 -4.77 0.55 -21.68
CA SER A 261 -5.52 1.74 -22.14
C SER A 261 -5.02 2.26 -23.49
N ALA A 262 -5.85 3.03 -24.19
CA ALA A 262 -5.48 3.67 -25.45
C ALA A 262 -4.48 4.80 -25.20
N LEU A 263 -4.45 5.35 -23.98
CA LEU A 263 -3.53 6.41 -23.57
C LEU A 263 -2.06 5.94 -23.62
N ASP A 264 -1.79 4.73 -23.14
CA ASP A 264 -0.52 4.02 -23.29
C ASP A 264 -0.75 2.53 -23.58
N PRO A 265 -0.67 2.10 -24.85
CA PRO A 265 -0.90 0.70 -25.23
C PRO A 265 0.25 -0.24 -24.83
N ASN A 266 1.38 0.31 -24.38
CA ASN A 266 2.61 -0.43 -24.07
C ASN A 266 2.86 -0.56 -22.56
N ARG A 267 2.35 0.38 -21.76
CA ARG A 267 2.50 0.39 -20.30
C ARG A 267 1.13 0.55 -19.65
N CYS A 268 0.51 -0.58 -19.33
CA CYS A 268 -0.89 -0.63 -18.92
C CYS A 268 -1.22 0.18 -17.67
N LEU A 269 -0.25 0.45 -16.79
CA LEU A 269 -0.47 1.25 -15.59
C LEU A 269 -0.35 2.76 -15.83
N LEU A 270 0.25 3.20 -16.94
CA LEU A 270 0.48 4.61 -17.22
C LEU A 270 -0.61 5.22 -18.13
N PRO A 271 -0.95 6.51 -17.94
CA PRO A 271 -0.56 7.32 -16.78
C PRO A 271 -1.19 6.76 -15.49
N PHE A 272 -0.53 6.96 -14.34
CA PHE A 272 -0.96 6.51 -13.01
C PHE A 272 -1.09 7.70 -12.06
N PRO A 273 -1.96 7.68 -11.05
CA PRO A 273 -3.17 6.86 -10.97
C PRO A 273 -4.14 7.20 -12.10
N ASN A 274 -5.07 6.30 -12.44
CA ASN A 274 -6.02 6.53 -13.53
C ASN A 274 -7.29 5.69 -13.39
N ASP A 275 -8.45 6.33 -13.58
CA ASP A 275 -9.76 5.69 -13.50
C ASP A 275 -9.98 4.62 -14.58
N VAL A 276 -9.19 4.57 -15.66
CA VAL A 276 -9.17 3.43 -16.60
C VAL A 276 -8.80 2.11 -15.90
N LEU A 277 -8.08 2.20 -14.77
CA LEU A 277 -7.74 1.07 -13.90
C LEU A 277 -8.82 0.82 -12.84
N THR A 278 -10.05 1.28 -13.07
CA THR A 278 -11.19 1.06 -12.18
C THR A 278 -12.43 0.59 -12.94
N LEU A 279 -13.26 -0.18 -12.25
CA LEU A 279 -14.61 -0.54 -12.67
C LEU A 279 -15.64 0.18 -11.80
N PRO A 280 -16.84 0.51 -12.35
CA PRO A 280 -17.96 0.94 -11.53
C PRO A 280 -18.34 -0.15 -10.51
N ASP A 281 -18.53 0.25 -9.26
CA ASP A 281 -18.95 -0.62 -8.16
C ASP A 281 -19.86 0.18 -7.20
N ALA A 282 -21.17 -0.02 -7.31
CA ALA A 282 -22.14 0.73 -6.50
C ALA A 282 -22.15 0.32 -5.00
N THR A 283 -21.34 -0.67 -4.61
CA THR A 283 -21.22 -1.10 -3.21
C THR A 283 -20.13 -0.36 -2.44
N THR A 284 -19.27 0.38 -3.14
CA THR A 284 -18.21 1.20 -2.54
C THR A 284 -18.64 2.67 -2.45
N ASP A 285 -17.98 3.42 -1.57
CA ASP A 285 -18.36 4.81 -1.28
C ASP A 285 -18.04 5.75 -2.46
N THR A 286 -16.99 5.45 -3.22
CA THR A 286 -16.61 6.18 -4.44
C THR A 286 -17.41 5.75 -5.68
N GLY A 287 -18.20 4.67 -5.59
CA GLY A 287 -18.85 4.05 -6.73
C GLY A 287 -17.88 3.34 -7.68
N ARG A 288 -16.64 3.08 -7.26
CA ARG A 288 -15.57 2.47 -8.05
C ARG A 288 -14.83 1.39 -7.28
N ARG A 289 -14.20 0.48 -8.03
CA ARG A 289 -13.24 -0.50 -7.52
C ARG A 289 -12.03 -0.56 -8.43
N VAL A 290 -10.84 -0.51 -7.84
CA VAL A 290 -9.56 -0.66 -8.53
C VAL A 290 -9.47 -2.05 -9.15
N VAL A 291 -8.91 -2.10 -10.36
CA VAL A 291 -8.66 -3.33 -11.11
C VAL A 291 -7.29 -3.24 -11.75
N LEU A 292 -6.34 -3.94 -11.15
CA LEU A 292 -5.01 -4.19 -11.67
C LEU A 292 -4.90 -5.66 -12.09
N LYS A 293 -4.25 -5.92 -13.22
CA LYS A 293 -3.98 -7.29 -13.67
C LYS A 293 -2.54 -7.69 -13.34
N PRO A 294 -2.30 -8.96 -12.98
CA PRO A 294 -0.93 -9.47 -12.84
C PRO A 294 -0.05 -9.22 -14.08
N SER A 295 -0.64 -9.15 -15.28
CA SER A 295 0.07 -8.87 -16.53
C SER A 295 0.49 -7.40 -16.72
N TRP A 296 -0.16 -6.48 -16.00
CA TRP A 296 0.09 -5.04 -16.05
C TRP A 296 1.19 -4.62 -15.08
N LEU A 297 1.39 -5.44 -14.05
CA LEU A 297 2.37 -5.23 -13.00
C LEU A 297 3.67 -5.99 -13.34
N PRO A 298 4.83 -5.45 -12.99
CA PRO A 298 6.11 -6.09 -13.28
C PRO A 298 6.25 -7.37 -12.46
N ALA A 299 6.58 -8.48 -13.14
CA ALA A 299 7.06 -9.68 -12.47
C ALA A 299 8.46 -9.44 -11.92
N ASN A 300 8.83 -10.07 -10.81
CA ASN A 300 10.19 -9.96 -10.30
C ASN A 300 11.20 -10.71 -11.21
N ALA A 301 12.50 -10.50 -10.98
CA ALA A 301 13.58 -11.08 -11.76
C ALA A 301 13.63 -12.63 -11.70
N ALA A 302 12.96 -13.25 -10.73
CA ALA A 302 12.78 -14.70 -10.65
C ALA A 302 11.57 -15.20 -11.48
N GLY A 303 10.83 -14.31 -12.13
CA GLY A 303 9.63 -14.60 -12.91
C GLY A 303 8.37 -14.82 -12.08
N ALA A 304 8.39 -14.46 -10.78
CA ALA A 304 7.20 -14.53 -9.95
C ALA A 304 6.23 -13.39 -10.34
N PRO A 305 4.97 -13.71 -10.69
CA PRO A 305 3.99 -12.69 -11.03
C PRO A 305 3.57 -11.91 -9.78
N PHE A 306 3.23 -10.63 -9.96
CA PHE A 306 2.64 -9.83 -8.91
C PHE A 306 1.18 -10.24 -8.66
N ASP A 307 0.78 -10.35 -7.40
CA ASP A 307 -0.61 -10.61 -7.00
C ASP A 307 -1.31 -9.30 -6.60
N PRO A 308 -2.22 -8.75 -7.43
CA PRO A 308 -2.92 -7.51 -7.16
C PRO A 308 -4.16 -7.66 -6.27
N THR A 309 -4.46 -8.85 -5.74
CA THR A 309 -5.73 -9.13 -5.04
C THR A 309 -6.06 -8.08 -3.98
N GLU A 310 -5.08 -7.65 -3.18
CA GLU A 310 -5.31 -6.65 -2.12
C GLU A 310 -5.52 -5.23 -2.63
N TRP A 311 -4.93 -4.89 -3.78
CA TRP A 311 -5.16 -3.59 -4.44
C TRP A 311 -6.53 -3.56 -5.10
N ASN A 312 -7.01 -4.68 -5.63
CA ASN A 312 -8.31 -4.78 -6.30
C ASN A 312 -9.51 -4.71 -5.34
N ARG A 313 -9.27 -4.53 -4.04
CA ARG A 313 -10.26 -4.21 -3.00
C ARG A 313 -10.40 -2.71 -2.74
N GLN A 314 -9.47 -1.90 -3.24
CA GLN A 314 -9.46 -0.46 -3.06
C GLN A 314 -10.58 0.16 -3.89
N ASP A 315 -11.24 1.19 -3.36
CA ASP A 315 -12.28 1.95 -4.06
C ASP A 315 -11.75 3.23 -4.71
N GLY A 316 -10.45 3.49 -4.59
CA GLY A 316 -9.76 4.58 -5.26
C GLY A 316 -8.24 4.48 -5.05
N PHE A 317 -7.54 5.54 -5.39
CA PHE A 317 -6.08 5.65 -5.28
C PHE A 317 -5.66 6.43 -4.02
N SER A 318 -4.36 6.40 -3.70
CA SER A 318 -3.82 7.04 -2.50
C SER A 318 -4.13 8.54 -2.43
N PRO A 319 -4.47 9.11 -1.27
CA PRO A 319 -4.54 10.57 -1.05
C PRO A 319 -3.23 11.30 -1.35
N GLY A 320 -2.09 10.60 -1.29
CA GLY A 320 -0.77 11.13 -1.59
C GLY A 320 -0.22 10.63 -2.93
N SER A 321 -1.06 10.16 -3.86
CA SER A 321 -0.61 9.56 -5.12
C SER A 321 0.26 10.53 -5.91
N ALA A 322 1.50 10.12 -6.22
CA ALA A 322 2.25 10.76 -7.29
C ALA A 322 1.60 10.42 -8.64
N MET A 323 1.39 11.44 -9.47
CA MET A 323 0.89 11.29 -10.83
C MET A 323 2.08 11.05 -11.76
N LEU A 324 2.09 9.91 -12.43
CA LEU A 324 3.19 9.41 -13.24
C LEU A 324 2.79 9.28 -14.70
N ILE A 325 3.69 9.71 -15.57
CA ILE A 325 3.67 9.41 -17.01
C ILE A 325 5.10 9.19 -17.49
N HIS A 326 5.29 8.52 -18.63
CA HIS A 326 6.61 8.49 -19.24
C HIS A 326 7.02 9.90 -19.65
N SER A 327 8.28 10.26 -19.41
CA SER A 327 8.78 11.60 -19.69
C SER A 327 8.76 11.96 -21.17
N ALA A 328 8.85 10.98 -22.07
CA ALA A 328 8.82 11.17 -23.53
C ALA A 328 9.82 12.23 -24.06
N GLY A 329 10.92 12.49 -23.33
CA GLY A 329 11.91 13.50 -23.70
C GLY A 329 11.54 14.95 -23.34
N ILE A 330 10.48 15.15 -22.54
CA ILE A 330 10.11 16.47 -21.98
C ILE A 330 11.29 17.04 -21.19
N ASP A 331 11.67 18.28 -21.50
CA ASP A 331 12.61 19.06 -20.69
C ASP A 331 11.84 19.91 -19.67
N PRO A 332 12.04 19.72 -18.36
CA PRO A 332 11.28 20.44 -17.34
C PRO A 332 11.50 21.96 -17.36
N THR A 333 12.71 22.40 -17.70
CA THR A 333 13.07 23.82 -17.65
C THR A 333 12.54 24.54 -18.89
N GLU A 334 12.80 24.00 -20.07
CA GLU A 334 12.32 24.60 -21.34
C GLU A 334 10.80 24.55 -21.43
N SER A 335 10.15 23.53 -20.85
CA SER A 335 8.68 23.45 -20.77
C SER A 335 8.07 24.36 -19.70
N GLY A 336 8.87 24.95 -18.80
CA GLY A 336 8.35 25.77 -17.69
C GLY A 336 7.53 24.97 -16.69
N LEU A 337 7.90 23.71 -16.41
CA LEU A 337 7.17 22.88 -15.45
C LEU A 337 7.29 23.46 -14.02
N PRO A 338 6.22 23.46 -13.21
CA PRO A 338 6.28 23.90 -11.82
C PRO A 338 7.31 23.11 -11.02
N HIS A 339 8.27 23.81 -10.40
CA HIS A 339 9.41 23.19 -9.71
C HIS A 339 9.18 23.14 -8.19
N LEU A 340 9.84 22.22 -7.48
CA LEU A 340 9.69 22.09 -6.01
C LEU A 340 10.04 23.39 -5.26
N SER A 341 10.98 24.17 -5.78
CA SER A 341 11.35 25.47 -5.22
C SER A 341 10.30 26.57 -5.44
N ASP A 342 9.30 26.35 -6.29
CA ASP A 342 8.29 27.35 -6.69
C ASP A 342 6.92 26.68 -6.97
N ILE A 343 6.31 26.16 -5.90
CA ILE A 343 5.02 25.45 -5.99
C ILE A 343 3.88 26.36 -6.44
N ASP A 344 3.95 27.68 -6.15
CA ASP A 344 2.92 28.65 -6.53
C ASP A 344 2.69 28.67 -8.05
N ALA A 345 3.76 28.45 -8.83
CA ALA A 345 3.70 28.35 -10.29
C ALA A 345 2.76 27.26 -10.80
N SER A 346 2.44 26.23 -9.99
CA SER A 346 1.46 25.20 -10.37
C SER A 346 0.02 25.72 -10.43
N LEU A 347 -0.27 26.82 -9.75
CA LEU A 347 -1.58 27.45 -9.71
C LEU A 347 -1.73 28.56 -10.77
N ASP A 348 -0.64 28.97 -11.42
CA ASP A 348 -0.63 30.02 -12.43
C ASP A 348 -1.43 29.66 -13.68
N GLY A 349 -2.15 30.64 -14.23
CA GLY A 349 -3.05 30.43 -15.37
C GLY A 349 -2.39 29.85 -16.62
N ASP A 350 -1.09 30.08 -16.80
CA ASP A 350 -0.24 29.60 -17.89
C ASP A 350 0.65 28.40 -17.52
N SER A 351 0.45 27.77 -16.36
CA SER A 351 1.13 26.52 -16.01
C SER A 351 0.87 25.44 -17.09
N PRO A 352 1.92 24.77 -17.61
CA PRO A 352 1.79 23.72 -18.63
C PRO A 352 1.14 22.44 -18.10
N ILE A 353 1.10 22.29 -16.77
CA ILE A 353 0.41 21.20 -16.10
C ILE A 353 -0.72 21.79 -15.27
N VAL A 354 -1.87 21.13 -15.29
CA VAL A 354 -2.99 21.48 -14.41
C VAL A 354 -3.51 20.21 -13.75
N VAL A 355 -3.71 20.27 -12.44
CA VAL A 355 -4.45 19.28 -11.66
C VAL A 355 -5.71 19.97 -11.12
N VAL A 356 -6.89 19.38 -11.31
CA VAL A 356 -8.17 20.01 -10.99
C VAL A 356 -9.04 19.07 -10.19
N ASP A 357 -9.61 19.52 -9.08
CA ASP A 357 -10.73 18.82 -8.44
C ASP A 357 -11.99 18.98 -9.28
N THR A 358 -12.51 17.88 -9.81
CA THR A 358 -13.68 17.91 -10.71
C THR A 358 -15.00 18.21 -9.98
N THR A 359 -14.98 18.24 -8.64
CA THR A 359 -16.13 18.57 -7.79
C THR A 359 -16.50 20.06 -7.88
N ASP A 360 -15.50 20.93 -7.85
CA ASP A 360 -15.68 22.39 -7.81
C ASP A 360 -14.86 23.16 -8.87
N GLY A 361 -13.99 22.47 -9.60
CA GLY A 361 -13.12 23.04 -10.62
C GLY A 361 -11.90 23.76 -10.08
N SER A 362 -11.58 23.62 -8.79
CA SER A 362 -10.41 24.23 -8.17
C SER A 362 -9.12 23.58 -8.67
N ARG A 363 -8.08 24.40 -8.90
CA ARG A 363 -6.74 23.92 -9.21
C ARG A 363 -6.09 23.39 -7.93
N TRP A 364 -5.43 22.24 -8.04
CA TRP A 364 -4.73 21.59 -6.93
C TRP A 364 -3.23 21.87 -7.03
N PRO A 365 -2.55 22.24 -5.94
CA PRO A 365 -1.13 22.58 -5.98
C PRO A 365 -0.23 21.34 -6.06
N PHE A 366 0.84 21.43 -6.84
CA PHE A 366 1.79 20.34 -7.07
C PHE A 366 3.18 20.87 -7.43
N TRP A 367 4.17 19.97 -7.48
CA TRP A 367 5.40 20.21 -8.24
C TRP A 367 5.65 19.05 -9.20
N ALA A 368 6.44 19.30 -10.23
CA ALA A 368 6.83 18.32 -11.24
C ALA A 368 8.35 18.15 -11.30
N GLU A 369 8.79 16.92 -11.50
CA GLU A 369 10.20 16.56 -11.59
C GLU A 369 10.39 15.33 -12.48
N LEU A 370 11.60 15.13 -13.01
CA LEU A 370 11.97 13.90 -13.68
C LEU A 370 12.59 12.90 -12.71
N ASP A 371 12.33 11.62 -12.94
CA ASP A 371 12.98 10.56 -12.17
C ASP A 371 14.51 10.58 -12.41
N SER A 372 15.24 10.98 -11.39
CA SER A 372 16.70 11.06 -11.34
C SER A 372 17.36 9.72 -11.00
N ASN A 373 16.58 8.70 -10.60
CA ASN A 373 17.06 7.33 -10.40
C ASN A 373 17.08 6.53 -11.71
N ALA A 374 16.46 7.03 -12.78
CA ALA A 374 16.57 6.47 -14.12
C ALA A 374 17.83 6.96 -14.86
N SER A 375 18.67 6.02 -15.29
CA SER A 375 19.86 6.32 -16.11
C SER A 375 19.57 6.34 -17.62
N ASP A 376 18.40 5.86 -18.03
CA ASP A 376 17.96 5.76 -19.42
C ASP A 376 16.63 6.51 -19.58
N ASP A 377 16.53 7.39 -20.57
CA ASP A 377 15.34 8.20 -20.81
C ASP A 377 14.12 7.36 -21.21
N SER A 378 14.34 6.17 -21.78
CA SER A 378 13.25 5.22 -22.05
C SER A 378 12.60 4.69 -20.77
N GLU A 379 13.30 4.72 -19.63
CA GLU A 379 12.78 4.33 -18.31
C GLU A 379 12.46 5.54 -17.42
N ARG A 380 12.67 6.78 -17.89
CA ARG A 380 12.49 7.99 -17.10
C ARG A 380 11.02 8.41 -17.04
N ALA A 381 10.48 8.51 -15.83
CA ALA A 381 9.16 9.07 -15.58
C ALA A 381 9.20 10.60 -15.42
N LEU A 382 8.14 11.27 -15.85
CA LEU A 382 7.73 12.55 -15.28
C LEU A 382 6.87 12.26 -14.06
N ILE A 383 7.25 12.84 -12.92
CA ILE A 383 6.60 12.68 -11.63
C ILE A 383 5.95 14.02 -11.26
N ILE A 384 4.65 14.02 -11.04
CA ILE A 384 3.90 15.18 -10.57
C ILE A 384 3.40 14.85 -9.16
N ARG A 385 3.84 15.59 -8.15
CA ARG A 385 3.58 15.28 -6.74
C ARG A 385 2.65 16.32 -6.13
N PRO A 386 1.58 15.89 -5.43
CA PRO A 386 0.71 16.82 -4.73
C PRO A 386 1.48 17.59 -3.65
N ALA A 387 1.31 18.91 -3.60
CA ALA A 387 1.85 19.74 -2.52
C ALA A 387 1.03 19.64 -1.22
N VAL A 388 -0.22 19.19 -1.34
CA VAL A 388 -1.19 18.92 -0.27
C VAL A 388 -1.91 17.63 -0.64
N ASN A 389 -2.13 16.71 0.31
CA ASN A 389 -2.85 15.47 0.02
C ASN A 389 -4.22 15.74 -0.59
N PHE A 390 -4.57 14.95 -1.60
CA PHE A 390 -5.88 15.01 -2.22
C PHE A 390 -7.00 14.66 -1.22
N VAL A 391 -8.16 15.27 -1.43
CA VAL A 391 -9.36 14.99 -0.64
C VAL A 391 -9.90 13.59 -0.97
N GLU A 392 -10.22 12.83 0.06
CA GLU A 392 -10.75 11.47 -0.05
C GLU A 392 -12.10 11.42 -0.76
N GLY A 393 -12.31 10.41 -1.61
CA GLY A 393 -13.52 10.24 -2.41
C GLY A 393 -13.71 11.22 -3.58
N HIS A 394 -12.86 12.25 -3.71
CA HIS A 394 -12.92 13.19 -4.83
C HIS A 394 -12.28 12.62 -6.10
N THR A 395 -12.70 13.15 -7.26
CA THR A 395 -12.09 12.84 -8.56
C THR A 395 -11.29 14.04 -9.05
N TYR A 396 -10.05 13.81 -9.46
CA TYR A 396 -9.16 14.82 -10.00
C TYR A 396 -8.90 14.58 -11.48
N ALA A 397 -8.85 15.65 -12.27
CA ALA A 397 -8.41 15.64 -13.66
C ALA A 397 -6.98 16.18 -13.74
N VAL A 398 -6.12 15.50 -14.48
CA VAL A 398 -4.72 15.88 -14.74
C VAL A 398 -4.57 16.19 -16.21
N GLY A 399 -3.95 17.31 -16.54
CA GLY A 399 -3.68 17.75 -17.91
C GLY A 399 -2.24 18.22 -18.04
N ILE A 400 -1.61 17.86 -19.16
CA ILE A 400 -0.27 18.30 -19.55
C ILE A 400 -0.39 18.86 -20.97
N GLY A 401 0.01 20.10 -21.19
CA GLY A 401 -0.02 20.78 -22.48
C GLY A 401 1.24 21.60 -22.71
N ASP A 402 1.50 21.94 -23.98
CA ASP A 402 2.56 22.89 -24.38
C ASP A 402 3.98 22.52 -23.90
N VAL A 403 4.26 21.23 -23.71
CA VAL A 403 5.58 20.72 -23.32
C VAL A 403 6.53 20.59 -24.51
N VAL A 404 7.81 20.87 -24.26
CA VAL A 404 8.89 20.87 -25.26
C VAL A 404 10.08 20.02 -24.81
N ASP A 405 10.92 19.62 -25.76
CA ASP A 405 12.19 18.97 -25.49
C ASP A 405 13.30 19.99 -25.17
N ALA A 406 14.52 19.50 -24.93
CA ALA A 406 15.68 20.34 -24.61
C ALA A 406 16.14 21.25 -25.77
N ALA A 407 15.62 21.07 -26.99
CA ALA A 407 15.85 21.96 -28.12
C ALA A 407 14.76 23.04 -28.26
N GLY A 408 13.71 22.97 -27.43
CA GLY A 408 12.52 23.82 -27.52
C GLY A 408 11.53 23.37 -28.60
N ASP A 409 11.68 22.15 -29.14
CA ASP A 409 10.74 21.59 -30.11
C ASP A 409 9.56 20.94 -29.36
N PRO A 410 8.30 21.09 -29.82
CA PRO A 410 7.14 20.49 -29.16
C PRO A 410 7.24 18.97 -29.05
N VAL A 411 6.94 18.42 -27.87
CA VAL A 411 6.84 16.97 -27.67
C VAL A 411 5.48 16.48 -28.12
N GLU A 412 5.47 15.54 -29.07
CA GLU A 412 4.24 14.99 -29.61
C GLU A 412 3.52 14.07 -28.61
N ALA A 413 2.21 14.29 -28.46
CA ALA A 413 1.33 13.38 -27.73
C ALA A 413 1.38 11.95 -28.28
N SER A 414 1.05 10.97 -27.44
CA SER A 414 0.92 9.59 -27.89
C SER A 414 -0.14 9.47 -28.99
N ALA A 415 0.08 8.59 -29.97
CA ALA A 415 -0.87 8.41 -31.07
C ALA A 415 -2.26 7.98 -30.58
N GLY A 416 -2.33 7.29 -29.44
CA GLY A 416 -3.58 6.90 -28.82
C GLY A 416 -4.30 8.07 -28.14
N PHE A 417 -3.58 8.94 -27.42
CA PHE A 417 -4.20 10.13 -26.83
C PHE A 417 -4.71 11.12 -27.89
N ARG A 418 -3.98 11.29 -29.00
CA ARG A 418 -4.42 12.14 -30.13
C ARG A 418 -5.79 11.75 -30.69
N VAL A 419 -6.21 10.49 -30.58
CA VAL A 419 -7.55 10.07 -31.03
C VAL A 419 -8.65 10.76 -30.22
N PHE A 420 -8.41 11.02 -28.93
CA PHE A 420 -9.30 11.77 -28.06
C PHE A 420 -9.14 13.27 -28.29
N ARG A 421 -7.91 13.78 -28.14
CA ARG A 421 -7.59 15.20 -28.31
C ARG A 421 -8.12 15.78 -29.63
N ASP A 422 -7.87 15.11 -30.75
CA ASP A 422 -8.22 15.60 -32.08
C ASP A 422 -9.62 15.13 -32.54
N ASN A 423 -10.39 14.48 -31.66
CA ASN A 423 -11.73 13.93 -31.91
C ASN A 423 -11.79 13.06 -33.18
N LEU A 424 -10.81 12.18 -33.35
CA LEU A 424 -10.71 11.29 -34.50
C LEU A 424 -11.59 10.05 -34.28
N PRO A 425 -12.41 9.62 -35.25
CA PRO A 425 -13.21 8.42 -35.08
C PRO A 425 -12.33 7.16 -35.09
N SER A 426 -12.59 6.23 -34.18
CA SER A 426 -11.94 4.92 -34.15
C SER A 426 -12.91 3.80 -34.51
N ALA A 427 -12.42 2.79 -35.23
CA ALA A 427 -13.12 1.53 -35.41
C ALA A 427 -12.88 0.56 -34.23
N ASP A 428 -11.91 0.85 -33.37
CA ASP A 428 -11.65 0.12 -32.13
C ASP A 428 -12.67 0.57 -31.08
N ARG A 429 -13.59 -0.35 -30.74
CA ARG A 429 -14.63 -0.12 -29.73
C ARG A 429 -14.05 0.30 -28.38
N ARG A 430 -12.88 -0.21 -27.99
CA ARG A 430 -12.23 0.12 -26.72
C ARG A 430 -11.89 1.61 -26.64
N VAL A 431 -11.38 2.16 -27.74
CA VAL A 431 -11.09 3.59 -27.85
C VAL A 431 -12.39 4.40 -27.67
N GLU A 432 -13.48 4.00 -28.32
CA GLU A 432 -14.77 4.72 -28.17
C GLU A 432 -15.40 4.57 -26.78
N GLU A 433 -15.16 3.46 -26.07
CA GLU A 433 -15.57 3.28 -24.67
C GLU A 433 -14.73 4.14 -23.71
N GLU A 434 -13.42 4.24 -23.93
CA GLU A 434 -12.51 5.11 -23.18
C GLU A 434 -12.76 6.60 -23.47
N ARG A 435 -13.25 6.95 -24.67
CA ARG A 435 -13.48 8.34 -25.11
C ARG A 435 -14.29 9.14 -24.12
N VAL A 436 -15.35 8.57 -23.54
CA VAL A 436 -16.20 9.31 -22.58
C VAL A 436 -15.39 9.81 -21.38
N ARG A 437 -14.46 9.00 -20.87
CA ARG A 437 -13.60 9.38 -19.75
C ARG A 437 -12.52 10.37 -20.19
N ALA A 438 -11.92 10.15 -21.36
CA ALA A 438 -10.90 11.03 -21.90
C ALA A 438 -11.46 12.44 -22.20
N GLU A 439 -12.65 12.54 -22.81
CA GLU A 439 -13.32 13.82 -23.06
C GLU A 439 -13.68 14.53 -21.74
N PHE A 440 -14.15 13.79 -20.72
CA PHE A 440 -14.39 14.38 -19.40
C PHE A 440 -13.10 14.96 -18.80
N ALA A 441 -11.98 14.25 -18.89
CA ALA A 441 -10.69 14.78 -18.45
C ALA A 441 -10.28 16.04 -19.23
N ILE A 442 -10.33 15.98 -20.56
CA ILE A 442 -9.99 17.08 -21.47
C ILE A 442 -10.86 18.32 -21.16
N ASP A 443 -12.17 18.16 -21.04
CA ASP A 443 -13.09 19.27 -20.77
C ASP A 443 -12.78 19.97 -19.44
N ASN A 444 -12.43 19.22 -18.39
CA ASN A 444 -12.05 19.79 -17.10
C ASN A 444 -10.72 20.58 -17.19
N VAL A 445 -9.69 20.02 -17.81
CA VAL A 445 -8.37 20.69 -17.88
C VAL A 445 -8.36 21.87 -18.86
N VAL A 446 -9.17 21.81 -19.92
CA VAL A 446 -9.38 22.94 -20.83
C VAL A 446 -10.16 24.05 -20.14
N SER A 447 -11.21 23.70 -19.37
CA SER A 447 -11.94 24.68 -18.56
C SER A 447 -11.05 25.34 -17.50
N ALA A 448 -10.00 24.65 -17.07
CA ALA A 448 -9.01 25.15 -16.13
C ALA A 448 -7.85 25.93 -16.77
N GLY A 449 -7.76 26.00 -18.11
CA GLY A 449 -6.86 26.93 -18.81
C GLY A 449 -5.94 26.32 -19.88
N LEU A 450 -5.90 24.99 -20.04
CA LEU A 450 -5.09 24.38 -21.10
C LEU A 450 -5.76 24.48 -22.48
N ASP A 451 -4.96 24.54 -23.54
CA ASP A 451 -5.47 24.45 -24.93
C ASP A 451 -5.56 22.99 -25.36
N ARG A 452 -6.73 22.58 -25.85
CA ARG A 452 -6.98 21.23 -26.35
C ARG A 452 -5.99 20.83 -27.45
N ASP A 453 -5.66 21.75 -28.36
CA ASP A 453 -4.86 21.43 -29.54
C ASP A 453 -3.40 21.10 -29.20
N THR A 454 -2.92 21.56 -28.04
CA THR A 454 -1.52 21.39 -27.57
C THR A 454 -1.39 20.39 -26.43
N LEU A 455 -2.48 19.75 -26.00
CA LEU A 455 -2.43 18.72 -24.97
C LEU A 455 -1.50 17.57 -25.37
N PHE A 456 -0.58 17.27 -24.46
CA PHE A 456 0.28 16.09 -24.48
C PHE A 456 -0.43 14.87 -23.86
N ALA A 457 -1.12 15.06 -22.73
CA ALA A 457 -1.88 14.03 -22.03
C ALA A 457 -3.00 14.63 -21.17
N ALA A 458 -4.09 13.88 -20.99
CA ALA A 458 -5.12 14.19 -20.00
C ALA A 458 -5.82 12.91 -19.50
N TRP A 459 -6.08 12.82 -18.19
CA TRP A 459 -6.79 11.69 -17.57
C TRP A 459 -7.44 12.10 -16.25
N THR A 460 -8.24 11.21 -15.65
CA THR A 460 -8.78 11.39 -14.30
C THR A 460 -8.41 10.24 -13.37
N PHE A 461 -8.46 10.49 -12.06
CA PHE A 461 -8.41 9.46 -11.04
C PHE A 461 -9.28 9.83 -9.83
N THR A 462 -9.88 8.83 -9.19
CA THR A 462 -10.64 8.98 -7.94
C THR A 462 -9.79 8.55 -6.73
N VAL A 463 -9.74 9.40 -5.69
CA VAL A 463 -9.06 9.10 -4.42
C VAL A 463 -9.93 8.13 -3.59
N ALA A 464 -9.27 7.20 -2.89
CA ALA A 464 -9.94 6.25 -2.01
C ALA A 464 -10.80 6.96 -0.95
N SER A 465 -11.87 6.30 -0.51
CA SER A 465 -12.74 6.83 0.55
C SER A 465 -12.11 6.67 1.94
N THR A 466 -12.53 7.51 2.89
CA THR A 466 -12.18 7.38 4.31
C THR A 466 -12.47 5.98 4.85
N ARG A 467 -13.61 5.40 4.44
CA ARG A 467 -13.99 4.05 4.83
C ARG A 467 -12.96 3.03 4.35
N ASN A 468 -12.54 3.09 3.09
CA ASN A 468 -11.56 2.15 2.55
C ASN A 468 -10.20 2.22 3.29
N LEU A 469 -9.78 3.44 3.61
CA LEU A 469 -8.51 3.72 4.27
C LEU A 469 -8.50 3.28 5.75
N ALA A 470 -9.55 3.62 6.51
CA ALA A 470 -9.52 3.57 7.97
C ALA A 470 -10.48 2.57 8.63
N GLU A 471 -11.47 1.99 7.93
CA GLU A 471 -12.54 1.22 8.58
C GLU A 471 -12.02 0.02 9.39
N ARG A 472 -10.94 -0.62 8.93
CA ARG A 472 -10.38 -1.82 9.56
C ARG A 472 -9.81 -1.51 10.94
N ILE A 473 -8.94 -0.49 11.04
CA ILE A 473 -8.37 -0.08 12.33
C ILE A 473 -9.43 0.54 13.23
N VAL A 474 -10.38 1.31 12.69
CA VAL A 474 -11.49 1.89 13.46
C VAL A 474 -12.38 0.78 14.04
N HIS A 475 -12.68 -0.26 13.26
CA HIS A 475 -13.42 -1.43 13.72
C HIS A 475 -12.69 -2.17 14.84
N MET A 476 -11.42 -2.52 14.63
CA MET A 476 -10.57 -3.17 15.64
C MET A 476 -10.49 -2.36 16.93
N ARG A 477 -10.26 -1.05 16.80
CA ARG A 477 -10.23 -0.12 17.92
C ARG A 477 -11.55 -0.13 18.67
N ASP A 478 -12.67 0.08 17.99
CA ASP A 478 -13.97 0.21 18.64
C ASP A 478 -14.38 -1.09 19.32
N GLU A 479 -14.15 -2.25 18.71
CA GLU A 479 -14.44 -3.55 19.34
C GLU A 479 -13.66 -3.73 20.64
N VAL A 480 -12.35 -3.48 20.62
CA VAL A 480 -11.50 -3.65 21.80
C VAL A 480 -11.78 -2.59 22.86
N LEU A 481 -11.86 -1.31 22.46
CA LEU A 481 -11.93 -0.18 23.38
C LEU A 481 -13.35 0.01 23.98
N VAL A 482 -14.42 -0.42 23.32
CA VAL A 482 -15.80 -0.43 23.86
C VAL A 482 -16.01 -1.59 24.85
N SER A 483 -15.32 -2.72 24.66
CA SER A 483 -15.41 -3.87 25.56
C SER A 483 -14.77 -3.65 26.94
N GLY A 484 -13.98 -2.57 27.08
CA GLY A 484 -13.25 -2.20 28.29
C GLY A 484 -11.79 -2.63 28.21
N VAL A 485 -10.88 -1.65 28.16
CA VAL A 485 -9.43 -1.85 28.32
C VAL A 485 -9.02 -1.14 29.60
N GLY A 486 -8.31 -1.84 30.50
CA GLY A 486 -8.07 -1.44 31.89
C GLY A 486 -7.63 -2.64 32.75
N GLY A 487 -8.09 -2.74 34.01
CA GLY A 487 -7.72 -3.80 34.95
C GLY A 487 -7.94 -5.25 34.49
N ASP A 488 -8.81 -5.48 33.50
CA ASP A 488 -9.04 -6.80 32.92
C ASP A 488 -8.01 -7.21 31.85
N THR A 489 -7.13 -6.28 31.41
CA THR A 489 -6.07 -6.56 30.43
C THR A 489 -4.85 -7.17 31.13
N PRO A 490 -4.52 -8.45 30.90
CA PRO A 490 -3.40 -9.08 31.60
C PRO A 490 -2.06 -8.45 31.21
N PHE A 491 -1.28 -8.04 32.20
CA PHE A 491 0.10 -7.60 32.00
C PHE A 491 1.05 -8.22 33.03
N THR A 492 2.35 -8.13 32.78
CA THR A 492 3.41 -8.61 33.66
C THR A 492 4.61 -7.70 33.55
N VAL A 493 5.02 -7.11 34.67
CA VAL A 493 6.33 -6.44 34.78
C VAL A 493 7.41 -7.51 34.94
N THR A 494 8.42 -7.48 34.08
CA THR A 494 9.52 -8.45 34.06
C THR A 494 10.85 -7.86 34.53
N SER A 495 10.98 -6.53 34.54
CA SER A 495 12.19 -5.83 34.98
C SER A 495 11.88 -4.42 35.48
N ASP A 496 12.56 -4.02 36.56
CA ASP A 496 12.71 -2.64 37.02
C ASP A 496 14.22 -2.39 37.21
N GLU A 497 14.81 -1.61 36.30
CA GLU A 497 16.24 -1.38 36.21
C GLU A 497 16.56 0.11 36.47
N PRO A 498 17.01 0.47 37.69
CA PRO A 498 17.50 1.82 37.97
C PRO A 498 18.73 2.19 37.15
N ARG A 499 18.84 3.46 36.78
CA ARG A 499 19.93 4.01 35.97
C ARG A 499 20.69 5.09 36.73
N ALA A 500 21.96 5.27 36.36
CA ALA A 500 22.83 6.27 36.99
C ALA A 500 22.39 7.71 36.73
N ASP A 501 21.55 7.95 35.72
CA ASP A 501 21.01 9.26 35.36
C ASP A 501 19.76 9.64 36.18
N GLY A 502 19.29 8.79 37.09
CA GLY A 502 18.08 9.04 37.88
C GLY A 502 16.79 8.71 37.12
N THR A 503 16.86 7.80 36.14
CA THR A 503 15.69 7.15 35.56
C THR A 503 15.62 5.68 35.93
N ARG A 504 14.46 5.07 35.76
CA ARG A 504 14.26 3.61 35.79
C ARG A 504 13.78 3.15 34.42
N ARG A 505 14.34 2.04 33.95
CA ARG A 505 13.81 1.30 32.81
C ARG A 505 12.90 0.19 33.33
N ILE A 506 11.61 0.31 33.06
CA ILE A 506 10.64 -0.74 33.37
C ILE A 506 10.37 -1.53 32.09
N GLY A 507 10.45 -2.85 32.15
CA GLY A 507 10.17 -3.73 31.02
C GLY A 507 9.13 -4.78 31.40
N GLY A 508 8.25 -5.12 30.47
CA GLY A 508 7.18 -6.08 30.70
C GLY A 508 6.49 -6.53 29.42
N THR A 509 5.38 -7.24 29.61
CA THR A 509 4.51 -7.70 28.52
C THR A 509 3.05 -7.48 28.89
N TYR A 510 2.19 -7.34 27.89
CA TYR A 510 0.74 -7.25 28.04
C TYR A 510 0.05 -8.05 26.93
N THR A 511 -1.17 -8.51 27.20
CA THR A 511 -1.94 -9.31 26.27
C THR A 511 -2.97 -8.45 25.55
N VAL A 512 -2.99 -8.53 24.22
CA VAL A 512 -3.89 -7.77 23.35
C VAL A 512 -4.71 -8.74 22.49
N PRO A 513 -5.99 -8.47 22.19
CA PRO A 513 -6.71 -9.15 21.13
C PRO A 513 -5.89 -9.17 19.83
N SER A 514 -5.73 -10.36 19.24
CA SER A 514 -5.05 -10.51 17.97
C SER A 514 -6.09 -10.50 16.86
N TYR A 515 -5.93 -9.62 15.88
CA TYR A 515 -6.67 -9.61 14.62
C TYR A 515 -5.79 -10.13 13.48
N LEU A 516 -4.67 -10.80 13.79
CA LEU A 516 -3.76 -11.36 12.80
C LEU A 516 -4.01 -12.85 12.61
N THR A 517 -3.73 -13.34 11.41
CA THR A 517 -3.71 -14.78 11.12
C THR A 517 -2.58 -15.49 11.87
N GLY A 518 -2.79 -16.78 12.17
CA GLY A 518 -1.80 -17.60 12.86
C GLY A 518 -1.48 -17.10 14.27
N ASP A 519 -0.20 -17.01 14.61
CA ASP A 519 0.31 -16.53 15.90
C ASP A 519 0.70 -15.04 15.88
N GLY A 520 0.43 -14.33 14.78
CA GLY A 520 0.85 -12.94 14.60
C GLY A 520 2.36 -12.76 14.45
N ALA A 521 3.11 -13.78 14.03
CA ALA A 521 4.54 -13.65 13.66
C ALA A 521 4.73 -12.95 12.29
N PRO A 522 5.93 -12.37 12.01
CA PRO A 522 6.22 -11.72 10.73
C PRO A 522 5.76 -12.53 9.51
N GLY A 523 5.02 -11.86 8.63
CA GLY A 523 4.34 -12.49 7.47
C GLY A 523 2.85 -12.79 7.70
N SER A 524 2.33 -12.66 8.93
CA SER A 524 0.89 -12.72 9.19
C SER A 524 0.13 -11.58 8.47
N ARG A 525 -1.15 -11.81 8.20
CA ARG A 525 -2.10 -10.86 7.60
C ARG A 525 -3.21 -10.55 8.59
N LEU A 526 -4.06 -9.54 8.32
CA LEU A 526 -5.30 -9.41 9.09
C LEU A 526 -6.18 -10.65 8.87
N ASN A 527 -6.79 -11.14 9.95
CA ASN A 527 -7.80 -12.19 9.92
C ASN A 527 -9.13 -11.55 9.55
N LEU A 528 -9.53 -11.62 8.29
CA LEU A 528 -10.72 -10.94 7.78
C LEU A 528 -11.93 -11.87 7.78
N GLY A 529 -13.08 -11.37 8.22
CA GLY A 529 -14.38 -12.02 8.09
C GLY A 529 -14.98 -11.85 6.69
N ASP A 530 -16.19 -12.41 6.50
CA ASP A 530 -16.93 -12.37 5.23
C ASP A 530 -17.27 -10.95 4.75
N ASP A 531 -17.35 -10.00 5.69
CA ASP A 531 -17.61 -8.58 5.43
C ASP A 531 -16.32 -7.75 5.20
N TRP A 532 -15.16 -8.43 5.17
CA TRP A 532 -13.82 -7.85 5.03
C TRP A 532 -13.35 -6.99 6.20
N LEU A 533 -14.06 -7.02 7.32
CA LEU A 533 -13.59 -6.41 8.56
C LEU A 533 -12.70 -7.40 9.33
N PRO A 534 -11.72 -6.91 10.10
CA PRO A 534 -10.87 -7.78 10.90
C PRO A 534 -11.66 -8.45 12.02
N GLU A 535 -11.60 -9.77 12.12
CA GLU A 535 -12.16 -10.56 13.21
C GLU A 535 -11.07 -10.99 14.19
N GLN A 536 -11.37 -10.98 15.48
CA GLN A 536 -10.44 -11.42 16.50
C GLN A 536 -10.09 -12.91 16.34
N ASN A 537 -8.80 -13.21 16.18
CA ASN A 537 -8.20 -14.53 16.17
C ASN A 537 -7.32 -14.74 17.42
N GLY A 538 -7.97 -14.90 18.57
CA GLY A 538 -7.30 -15.11 19.86
C GLY A 538 -6.61 -13.85 20.39
N THR A 539 -5.42 -14.01 20.96
CA THR A 539 -4.66 -12.96 21.65
C THR A 539 -3.18 -13.06 21.35
N ILE A 540 -2.48 -11.93 21.36
CA ILE A 540 -1.03 -11.84 21.25
C ILE A 540 -0.43 -11.23 22.52
N THR A 541 0.76 -11.68 22.90
CA THR A 541 1.54 -11.08 24.00
C THR A 541 2.57 -10.12 23.42
N VAL A 542 2.51 -8.88 23.86
CA VAL A 542 3.28 -7.77 23.28
C VAL A 542 4.23 -7.19 24.32
N PRO A 543 5.50 -6.89 23.98
CA PRO A 543 6.43 -6.27 24.92
C PRO A 543 6.12 -4.77 25.11
N PHE A 544 6.40 -4.26 26.30
CA PHE A 544 6.49 -2.82 26.55
C PHE A 544 7.78 -2.47 27.29
N VAL A 545 8.27 -1.25 27.05
CA VAL A 545 9.36 -0.64 27.81
C VAL A 545 8.96 0.78 28.18
N CYS A 546 9.07 1.11 29.46
CA CYS A 546 8.82 2.45 29.98
C CYS A 546 10.08 3.07 30.59
N THR A 547 10.18 4.39 30.48
CA THR A 547 11.14 5.21 31.20
C THR A 547 10.40 6.00 32.27
N ILE A 548 10.82 5.83 33.53
CA ILE A 548 10.28 6.59 34.66
C ILE A 548 11.39 7.44 35.29
N PRO A 549 11.27 8.78 35.33
CA PRO A 549 12.25 9.64 35.98
C PRO A 549 12.06 9.65 37.51
N ASP A 550 13.12 9.85 38.29
CA ASP A 550 13.04 9.94 39.75
C ASP A 550 12.19 11.13 40.23
N THR A 551 12.01 12.16 39.40
CA THR A 551 11.08 13.27 39.67
C THR A 551 9.64 12.78 39.86
N ALA A 552 9.27 11.67 39.20
CA ALA A 552 7.95 11.05 39.28
C ALA A 552 7.62 10.53 40.70
N LEU A 553 8.65 10.23 41.50
CA LEU A 553 8.51 9.77 42.90
C LEU A 553 8.08 10.90 43.85
N THR A 554 8.10 12.15 43.39
CA THR A 554 7.69 13.32 44.19
C THR A 554 6.44 13.98 43.66
N THR A 555 6.21 13.91 42.36
CA THR A 555 5.01 14.43 41.69
C THR A 555 4.74 13.50 40.52
N PRO A 556 3.55 12.87 40.45
CA PRO A 556 3.23 11.96 39.36
C PRO A 556 3.54 12.58 38.00
N ALA A 557 4.21 11.81 37.14
CA ALA A 557 4.70 12.27 35.85
C ALA A 557 3.63 12.12 34.76
N ARG A 558 3.60 13.03 33.80
CA ARG A 558 2.65 12.99 32.67
C ARG A 558 2.84 11.71 31.85
N ALA A 559 1.74 11.04 31.51
CA ALA A 559 1.76 9.82 30.72
C ALA A 559 1.93 10.10 29.22
N GLY A 560 2.93 9.46 28.60
CA GLY A 560 3.19 9.56 27.17
C GLY A 560 3.51 8.21 26.53
N LEU A 561 3.10 8.05 25.27
CA LEU A 561 3.53 6.97 24.40
C LEU A 561 4.71 7.41 23.53
N TYR A 562 5.62 6.48 23.29
CA TYR A 562 6.80 6.72 22.45
C TYR A 562 6.86 5.78 21.24
N GLY A 563 6.91 6.36 20.03
CA GLY A 563 7.07 5.63 18.78
C GLY A 563 8.52 5.51 18.33
N HIS A 564 8.97 4.29 18.03
CA HIS A 564 10.36 4.01 17.65
C HIS A 564 10.69 4.32 16.17
N GLY A 565 11.97 4.52 15.88
CA GLY A 565 12.50 4.73 14.52
C GLY A 565 12.51 3.46 13.65
N LEU A 566 12.96 3.59 12.40
CA LEU A 566 12.87 2.57 11.35
C LEU A 566 13.40 1.19 11.81
N LEU A 567 12.54 0.16 11.74
CA LEU A 567 12.84 -1.23 12.12
C LEU A 567 13.49 -1.33 13.52
N GLY A 568 13.01 -0.46 14.42
CA GLY A 568 13.39 -0.41 15.82
C GLY A 568 12.51 -1.29 16.71
N THR A 569 12.53 -0.98 18.01
CA THR A 569 11.67 -1.62 19.01
C THR A 569 11.15 -0.59 20.00
N GLY A 570 10.09 -0.95 20.73
CA GLY A 570 9.55 -0.16 21.85
C GLY A 570 10.58 0.14 22.93
N GLY A 571 11.70 -0.61 22.97
CA GLY A 571 12.84 -0.32 23.83
C GLY A 571 13.48 1.06 23.60
N GLN A 572 13.25 1.69 22.45
CA GLN A 572 13.70 3.05 22.16
C GLN A 572 13.00 4.14 22.99
N ALA A 573 11.87 3.84 23.64
CA ALA A 573 11.24 4.70 24.67
C ALA A 573 12.16 5.00 25.86
N ASN A 574 13.32 4.36 25.89
CA ASN A 574 14.32 4.49 26.93
C ASN A 574 15.71 4.81 26.36
N SER A 575 15.75 5.41 25.15
CA SER A 575 16.93 6.02 24.55
C SER A 575 17.37 7.27 25.31
N GLY A 576 18.63 7.70 25.16
CA GLY A 576 19.21 8.83 25.90
C GLY A 576 18.33 10.09 25.90
N TYR A 577 18.00 10.62 24.72
CA TYR A 577 17.17 11.81 24.58
C TYR A 577 15.75 11.68 25.17
N VAL A 578 15.13 10.49 25.12
CA VAL A 578 13.83 10.26 25.78
C VAL A 578 13.97 10.30 27.28
N ARG A 579 15.06 9.74 27.83
CA ARG A 579 15.36 9.84 29.26
C ARG A 579 15.65 11.26 29.68
N ASP A 580 16.34 12.02 28.84
CA ASP A 580 16.64 13.40 29.14
C ASP A 580 15.35 14.23 29.17
N LEU A 581 14.49 14.13 28.14
CA LEU A 581 13.15 14.75 28.12
C LEU A 581 12.29 14.33 29.33
N ALA A 582 12.29 13.04 29.68
CA ALA A 582 11.56 12.51 30.83
C ALA A 582 12.01 13.16 32.15
N ARG A 583 13.33 13.27 32.38
CA ARG A 583 13.90 13.86 33.60
C ARG A 583 13.72 15.38 33.65
N GLU A 584 13.92 16.06 32.53
CA GLU A 584 13.85 17.51 32.43
C GLU A 584 12.41 18.01 32.68
N HIS A 585 11.41 17.25 32.25
CA HIS A 585 10.01 17.70 32.21
C HIS A 585 9.00 16.84 32.96
N ASN A 586 9.48 15.92 33.81
CA ASN A 586 8.68 15.00 34.60
C ASN A 586 7.62 14.26 33.77
N MET A 587 8.09 13.47 32.80
CA MET A 587 7.24 12.66 31.91
C MET A 587 7.62 11.19 31.98
N VAL A 588 6.64 10.32 31.80
CA VAL A 588 6.84 8.87 31.64
C VAL A 588 6.52 8.52 30.19
N PHE A 589 7.48 7.90 29.51
CA PHE A 589 7.29 7.41 28.14
C PHE A 589 7.31 5.90 28.11
N CYS A 590 6.25 5.30 27.58
CA CYS A 590 6.15 3.87 27.32
C CYS A 590 6.09 3.61 25.81
N GLY A 591 6.86 2.62 25.34
CA GLY A 591 6.87 2.21 23.93
C GLY A 591 6.62 0.72 23.78
N THR A 592 6.01 0.38 22.65
CA THR A 592 5.86 -0.98 22.14
C THR A 592 6.30 -1.01 20.67
N ASP A 593 6.21 -2.16 20.02
CA ASP A 593 6.68 -2.33 18.65
C ASP A 593 5.59 -1.89 17.65
N TYR A 594 5.96 -1.08 16.67
CA TYR A 594 5.21 -0.93 15.43
C TYR A 594 5.34 -2.22 14.64
N LEU A 595 4.47 -3.19 14.93
CA LEU A 595 4.41 -4.44 14.17
C LEU A 595 4.34 -4.17 12.67
N GLY A 596 4.99 -5.00 11.86
CA GLY A 596 5.23 -4.74 10.44
C GLY A 596 6.46 -3.84 10.20
N MET A 597 6.80 -2.91 11.09
CA MET A 597 7.94 -2.01 10.96
C MET A 597 8.90 -2.06 12.16
N SER A 598 8.96 -3.21 12.83
CA SER A 598 9.85 -3.49 13.97
C SER A 598 11.09 -4.30 13.57
N ASP A 599 12.06 -4.45 14.48
CA ASP A 599 13.26 -5.26 14.23
C ASP A 599 12.95 -6.72 13.86
N SER A 600 11.89 -7.26 14.45
CA SER A 600 11.41 -8.62 14.21
C SER A 600 10.90 -8.81 12.78
N ASP A 601 10.45 -7.73 12.14
CA ASP A 601 9.91 -7.72 10.78
C ASP A 601 10.99 -7.55 9.70
N LEU A 602 12.25 -7.27 10.06
CA LEU A 602 13.32 -7.00 9.08
C LEU A 602 13.48 -8.14 8.06
N GLY A 603 13.48 -9.39 8.52
CA GLY A 603 13.58 -10.55 7.65
C GLY A 603 12.41 -10.65 6.68
N ASN A 604 11.21 -10.33 7.16
CA ASN A 604 10.00 -10.33 6.33
C ASN A 604 10.01 -9.20 5.30
N THR A 605 10.40 -8.00 5.74
CA THR A 605 10.54 -6.79 4.90
C THR A 605 11.47 -7.02 3.72
N ILE A 606 12.61 -7.68 3.94
CA ILE A 606 13.53 -8.08 2.85
C ILE A 606 12.84 -9.01 1.85
N GLY A 607 12.07 -9.99 2.35
CA GLY A 607 11.31 -10.90 1.51
C GLY A 607 10.21 -10.20 0.69
N ILE A 608 9.58 -9.17 1.26
CA ILE A 608 8.56 -8.35 0.59
C ILE A 608 9.18 -7.48 -0.49
N ILE A 609 10.33 -6.84 -0.24
CA ILE A 609 10.99 -6.01 -1.26
C ILE A 609 11.46 -6.87 -2.45
N ALA A 610 11.81 -8.13 -2.19
CA ALA A 610 12.15 -9.08 -3.24
C ALA A 610 10.92 -9.58 -4.04
N ASP A 611 9.72 -9.54 -3.44
CA ASP A 611 8.44 -9.95 -4.00
C ASP A 611 7.30 -9.08 -3.45
N LEU A 612 7.01 -7.99 -4.14
CA LEU A 612 6.07 -6.96 -3.70
C LEU A 612 4.60 -7.44 -3.69
N SER A 613 4.30 -8.62 -4.23
CA SER A 613 2.96 -9.23 -4.08
C SER A 613 2.59 -9.45 -2.60
N ARG A 614 3.61 -9.61 -1.75
CA ARG A 614 3.48 -9.84 -0.31
C ARG A 614 3.30 -8.56 0.51
N PHE A 615 3.26 -7.40 -0.14
CA PHE A 615 3.38 -6.11 0.52
C PHE A 615 2.32 -5.86 1.61
N ALA A 616 1.11 -6.38 1.43
CA ALA A 616 0.03 -6.25 2.40
C ALA A 616 0.35 -6.84 3.79
N GLU A 617 1.36 -7.71 3.92
CA GLU A 617 1.85 -8.20 5.21
C GLU A 617 2.36 -7.08 6.14
N LEU A 618 2.88 -5.96 5.59
CA LEU A 618 3.36 -4.83 6.38
C LEU A 618 2.21 -3.99 6.98
N PRO A 619 1.32 -3.35 6.19
CA PRO A 619 0.28 -2.48 6.73
C PRO A 619 -0.78 -3.23 7.54
N ASP A 620 -1.02 -4.52 7.27
CA ASP A 620 -1.93 -5.35 8.07
C ASP A 620 -1.38 -5.56 9.50
N ARG A 621 -0.10 -5.94 9.61
CA ARG A 621 0.57 -6.06 10.91
C ARG A 621 0.67 -4.71 11.60
N ASN A 622 0.86 -3.65 10.83
CA ASN A 622 0.94 -2.32 11.40
C ASN A 622 -0.35 -1.86 12.06
N GLN A 623 -1.52 -2.14 11.49
CA GLN A 623 -2.80 -1.84 12.14
C GLN A 623 -2.94 -2.57 13.50
N GLN A 624 -2.49 -3.83 13.61
CA GLN A 624 -2.38 -4.49 14.92
C GLN A 624 -1.41 -3.74 15.85
N GLY A 625 -0.28 -3.26 15.33
CA GLY A 625 0.65 -2.40 16.08
C GLY A 625 0.01 -1.12 16.62
N LEU A 626 -0.80 -0.42 15.82
CA LEU A 626 -1.54 0.77 16.26
C LEU A 626 -2.51 0.44 17.41
N LEU A 627 -3.23 -0.68 17.30
CA LEU A 627 -4.09 -1.19 18.37
C LEU A 627 -3.30 -1.49 19.65
N ASN A 628 -2.13 -2.14 19.52
CA ASN A 628 -1.25 -2.44 20.65
C ASN A 628 -0.85 -1.15 21.39
N PHE A 629 -0.48 -0.09 20.66
CA PHE A 629 -0.18 1.22 21.25
C PHE A 629 -1.38 1.81 22.02
N MET A 630 -2.59 1.77 21.46
CA MET A 630 -3.80 2.27 22.14
C MET A 630 -4.09 1.50 23.43
N VAL A 631 -3.91 0.17 23.43
CA VAL A 631 -4.07 -0.66 24.63
C VAL A 631 -2.99 -0.35 25.67
N LEU A 632 -1.73 -0.17 25.25
CA LEU A 632 -0.65 0.26 26.15
C LEU A 632 -0.93 1.64 26.76
N GLY A 633 -1.47 2.58 25.98
CA GLY A 633 -1.87 3.90 26.44
C GLY A 633 -2.87 3.81 27.59
N ARG A 634 -3.94 3.03 27.41
CA ARG A 634 -4.93 2.80 28.45
C ARG A 634 -4.37 2.06 29.66
N LEU A 635 -3.53 1.05 29.46
CA LEU A 635 -2.84 0.40 30.57
C LEU A 635 -1.97 1.37 31.37
N LEU A 636 -1.34 2.35 30.72
CA LEU A 636 -0.52 3.36 31.39
C LEU A 636 -1.36 4.34 32.22
N THR A 637 -2.53 4.75 31.71
CA THR A 637 -3.37 5.77 32.35
C THR A 637 -4.42 5.21 33.31
N ASP A 638 -4.80 3.94 33.19
CA ASP A 638 -5.80 3.30 34.05
C ASP A 638 -5.22 3.01 35.46
N PRO A 639 -5.91 3.40 36.55
CA PRO A 639 -5.49 3.10 37.92
C PRO A 639 -5.34 1.59 38.23
N GLU A 640 -6.09 0.73 37.55
CA GLU A 640 -6.00 -0.73 37.64
C GLU A 640 -5.01 -1.33 36.62
N GLY A 641 -4.44 -0.50 35.74
CA GLY A 641 -3.42 -0.87 34.77
C GLY A 641 -2.00 -0.92 35.38
N LEU A 642 -1.01 -0.39 34.66
CA LEU A 642 0.40 -0.41 35.05
C LEU A 642 0.63 0.23 36.42
N SER A 643 -0.11 1.28 36.75
CA SER A 643 -0.04 1.99 38.04
C SER A 643 -0.42 1.13 39.26
N SER A 644 -1.06 -0.02 39.04
CA SER A 644 -1.35 -0.99 40.12
C SER A 644 -0.15 -1.86 40.51
N ASP A 645 0.89 -1.93 39.67
CA ASP A 645 2.10 -2.69 39.93
C ASP A 645 3.11 -1.86 40.76
N PRO A 646 3.80 -2.48 41.75
CA PRO A 646 4.80 -1.79 42.56
C PRO A 646 5.92 -1.08 41.77
N ALA A 647 6.22 -1.50 40.53
CA ALA A 647 7.19 -0.82 39.68
C ALA A 647 6.76 0.62 39.31
N PHE A 648 5.46 0.88 39.26
CA PHE A 648 4.85 2.18 38.94
C PHE A 648 4.32 2.92 40.18
N GLN A 649 4.78 2.53 41.38
CA GLN A 649 4.41 3.16 42.64
C GLN A 649 5.63 3.77 43.34
N ASP A 650 5.38 4.77 44.17
CA ASP A 650 6.38 5.32 45.07
C ASP A 650 6.56 4.45 46.34
N GLY A 651 7.30 4.97 47.32
CA GLY A 651 7.55 4.25 48.58
C GLY A 651 6.31 4.09 49.48
N ASP A 652 5.28 4.89 49.26
CA ASP A 652 4.01 4.87 50.00
C ASP A 652 2.92 4.04 49.28
N GLY A 653 3.20 3.60 48.05
CA GLY A 653 2.29 2.81 47.21
C GLY A 653 1.40 3.66 46.31
N ASP A 654 1.66 4.98 46.22
CA ASP A 654 0.91 5.88 45.36
C ASP A 654 1.45 5.83 43.91
N PRO A 655 0.59 5.96 42.88
CA PRO A 655 1.02 5.94 41.48
C PRO A 655 2.02 7.06 41.15
N VAL A 656 3.08 6.72 40.40
CA VAL A 656 4.07 7.70 39.92
C VAL A 656 3.71 8.28 38.54
N VAL A 657 2.60 7.85 37.95
CA VAL A 657 2.10 8.31 36.65
C VAL A 657 0.79 9.07 36.87
N ASP A 658 0.68 10.26 36.29
CA ASP A 658 -0.57 10.99 36.14
C ASP A 658 -1.32 10.46 34.92
N GLY A 659 -2.38 9.69 35.17
CA GLY A 659 -3.23 9.09 34.15
C GLY A 659 -4.39 9.98 33.67
N SER A 660 -4.38 11.28 33.99
CA SER A 660 -5.48 12.18 33.61
C SER A 660 -5.47 12.63 32.13
N ASP A 661 -4.35 12.46 31.44
CA ASP A 661 -4.17 12.80 30.03
C ASP A 661 -3.17 11.81 29.39
N LEU A 662 -3.23 11.64 28.07
CA LEU A 662 -2.30 10.80 27.31
C LEU A 662 -1.78 11.57 26.09
N VAL A 663 -0.46 11.62 25.97
CA VAL A 663 0.21 12.30 24.85
C VAL A 663 1.07 11.34 24.04
N TYR A 664 1.44 11.76 22.83
CA TYR A 664 2.31 10.98 21.96
C TYR A 664 3.59 11.74 21.57
N TYR A 665 4.71 11.03 21.52
CA TYR A 665 5.95 11.51 20.91
C TYR A 665 6.57 10.41 20.05
N GLY A 666 6.81 10.68 18.77
CA GLY A 666 7.42 9.74 17.85
C GLY A 666 8.52 10.41 17.04
N LEU A 667 9.56 9.65 16.69
CA LEU A 667 10.67 10.13 15.88
C LEU A 667 10.88 9.30 14.62
N SER A 668 11.16 9.96 13.49
CA SER A 668 11.45 9.28 12.20
C SER A 668 10.27 8.40 11.80
N GLN A 669 10.46 7.07 11.67
CA GLN A 669 9.38 6.10 11.55
C GLN A 669 8.24 6.30 12.58
N GLY A 670 8.58 6.64 13.82
CA GLY A 670 7.59 6.99 14.84
C GLY A 670 6.86 8.29 14.50
N GLY A 671 7.49 9.27 13.86
CA GLY A 671 6.80 10.44 13.32
C GLY A 671 5.87 10.10 12.14
N ILE A 672 6.33 9.23 11.23
CA ILE A 672 5.57 8.80 10.03
C ILE A 672 4.34 7.96 10.42
N MET A 673 4.52 6.91 11.21
CA MET A 673 3.44 6.03 11.68
C MET A 673 2.65 6.63 12.83
N GLY A 674 3.30 7.48 13.63
CA GLY A 674 2.67 8.19 14.74
C GLY A 674 1.53 9.09 14.28
N GLY A 675 1.60 9.64 13.06
CA GLY A 675 0.48 10.34 12.45
C GLY A 675 -0.79 9.48 12.43
N ALA A 676 -0.71 8.24 11.93
CA ALA A 676 -1.84 7.32 11.92
C ALA A 676 -2.31 6.99 13.36
N LEU A 677 -1.37 6.71 14.28
CA LEU A 677 -1.71 6.41 15.69
C LEU A 677 -2.46 7.56 16.36
N VAL A 678 -1.99 8.79 16.20
CA VAL A 678 -2.63 9.98 16.75
C VAL A 678 -4.04 10.10 16.19
N ALA A 679 -4.20 10.08 14.86
CA ALA A 679 -5.50 10.23 14.21
C ALA A 679 -6.54 9.18 14.63
N VAL A 680 -6.14 7.91 14.84
CA VAL A 680 -7.09 6.84 15.22
C VAL A 680 -7.37 6.77 16.72
N SER A 681 -6.52 7.36 17.56
CA SER A 681 -6.63 7.23 19.01
C SER A 681 -7.77 8.08 19.58
N PRO A 682 -8.62 7.52 20.46
CA PRO A 682 -9.61 8.31 21.18
C PRO A 682 -9.04 9.01 22.41
N ASP A 683 -7.87 8.57 22.87
CA ASP A 683 -7.30 8.93 24.17
C ASP A 683 -6.14 9.94 24.02
N ILE A 684 -5.48 9.99 22.86
CA ILE A 684 -4.44 10.99 22.57
C ILE A 684 -5.12 12.29 22.15
N THR A 685 -4.69 13.41 22.73
CA THR A 685 -5.15 14.75 22.33
C THR A 685 -4.07 15.56 21.62
N ARG A 686 -2.80 15.30 21.96
CA ARG A 686 -1.62 16.00 21.44
C ARG A 686 -0.50 15.04 21.08
N GLY A 687 0.12 15.28 19.93
CA GLY A 687 1.25 14.50 19.43
C GLY A 687 2.40 15.39 18.96
N VAL A 688 3.63 15.04 19.33
CA VAL A 688 4.82 15.53 18.61
C VAL A 688 5.30 14.47 17.63
N LEU A 689 5.41 14.86 16.36
CA LEU A 689 6.01 14.07 15.30
C LEU A 689 7.37 14.71 14.96
N GLY A 690 8.45 14.14 15.48
CA GLY A 690 9.79 14.65 15.23
C GLY A 690 10.46 13.96 14.04
N VAL A 691 11.16 14.76 13.24
CA VAL A 691 11.70 14.44 11.91
C VAL A 691 10.74 13.56 11.09
N PRO A 692 9.46 13.97 10.92
CA PRO A 692 8.44 13.17 10.28
C PRO A 692 8.38 13.44 8.78
N GLY A 693 7.54 12.71 8.07
CA GLY A 693 7.12 13.04 6.73
C GLY A 693 5.99 12.13 6.28
N MET A 694 5.31 12.51 5.22
CA MET A 694 4.45 11.61 4.46
C MET A 694 4.52 11.99 2.98
N ASN A 695 4.41 11.06 2.05
CA ASN A 695 4.17 9.63 2.16
C ASN A 695 5.39 8.83 1.68
N TYR A 696 5.39 7.51 1.86
CA TYR A 696 6.53 6.68 1.45
C TYR A 696 6.88 6.83 -0.04
N SER A 697 5.90 7.00 -0.92
CA SER A 697 6.15 7.19 -2.35
C SER A 697 6.90 8.48 -2.71
N THR A 698 6.98 9.45 -1.79
CA THR A 698 7.80 10.65 -1.92
C THR A 698 9.12 10.55 -1.16
N LEU A 699 9.07 9.96 0.03
CA LEU A 699 10.19 9.83 0.95
C LEU A 699 11.23 8.80 0.50
N LEU A 700 10.82 7.60 0.06
CA LEU A 700 11.74 6.45 -0.03
C LEU A 700 12.92 6.70 -0.97
N GLU A 701 12.69 7.29 -2.14
CA GLU A 701 13.75 7.65 -3.11
C GLU A 701 14.65 8.79 -2.62
N ARG A 702 14.21 9.55 -1.63
CA ARG A 702 14.93 10.66 -1.01
C ARG A 702 15.55 10.32 0.34
N SER A 703 15.65 9.04 0.67
CA SER A 703 16.13 8.57 1.97
C SER A 703 17.40 7.73 1.85
N VAL A 704 18.47 8.12 2.56
CA VAL A 704 19.68 7.28 2.67
C VAL A 704 19.42 5.97 3.42
N ASP A 705 18.38 5.91 4.25
CA ASP A 705 18.02 4.69 4.98
C ASP A 705 17.45 3.61 4.05
N PHE A 706 16.93 4.01 2.89
CA PHE A 706 16.38 3.09 1.91
C PHE A 706 17.42 2.52 0.93
N ASP A 707 18.68 3.01 0.95
CA ASP A 707 19.76 2.51 0.08
C ASP A 707 19.91 0.97 0.07
N PRO A 708 19.95 0.26 1.23
CA PRO A 708 20.12 -1.19 1.22
C PRO A 708 18.91 -1.91 0.63
N PHE A 709 17.72 -1.33 0.81
CA PHE A 709 16.47 -1.87 0.30
C PHE A 709 16.33 -1.62 -1.20
N PHE A 710 16.78 -0.46 -1.70
CA PHE A 710 16.88 -0.19 -3.13
C PHE A 710 17.80 -1.16 -3.86
N LEU A 711 18.90 -1.60 -3.23
CA LEU A 711 19.76 -2.63 -3.84
C LEU A 711 19.03 -3.96 -4.04
N ILE A 712 18.18 -4.35 -3.08
CA ILE A 712 17.35 -5.56 -3.19
C ILE A 712 16.27 -5.34 -4.26
N MET A 713 15.58 -4.20 -4.20
CA MET A 713 14.51 -3.86 -5.13
C MET A 713 15.04 -3.79 -6.57
N ALA A 714 16.20 -3.18 -6.83
CA ALA A 714 16.83 -3.12 -8.14
C ALA A 714 17.29 -4.51 -8.63
N GLY A 715 17.66 -5.41 -7.71
CA GLY A 715 17.93 -6.81 -8.05
C GLY A 715 16.68 -7.58 -8.47
N SER A 716 15.53 -7.30 -7.83
CA SER A 716 14.25 -7.95 -8.14
C SER A 716 13.47 -7.28 -9.28
N TYR A 717 13.62 -5.97 -9.46
CA TYR A 717 12.90 -5.14 -10.43
C TYR A 717 13.92 -4.22 -11.11
N PRO A 718 14.59 -4.68 -12.20
CA PRO A 718 15.72 -3.97 -12.79
C PRO A 718 15.38 -2.65 -13.48
N SER A 719 14.17 -2.50 -14.03
CA SER A 719 13.69 -1.27 -14.68
C SER A 719 13.48 -0.17 -13.63
N ALA A 720 14.03 1.02 -13.86
CA ALA A 720 13.80 2.17 -12.97
C ALA A 720 12.33 2.58 -12.95
N LEU A 721 11.69 2.60 -14.13
CA LEU A 721 10.28 2.89 -14.26
C LEU A 721 9.41 1.91 -13.48
N ASP A 722 9.72 0.61 -13.54
CA ASP A 722 8.98 -0.43 -12.83
C ASP A 722 9.08 -0.24 -11.32
N ARG A 723 10.26 0.17 -10.81
CA ARG A 723 10.44 0.49 -9.38
C ARG A 723 9.62 1.70 -8.97
N MET A 724 9.68 2.81 -9.73
CA MET A 724 8.91 4.01 -9.43
C MET A 724 7.39 3.74 -9.47
N MET A 725 6.95 2.99 -10.48
CA MET A 725 5.58 2.52 -10.57
C MET A 725 5.18 1.66 -9.38
N MET A 726 6.03 0.72 -8.98
CA MET A 726 5.72 -0.17 -7.88
C MET A 726 5.70 0.54 -6.53
N ILE A 727 6.60 1.48 -6.29
CA ILE A 727 6.60 2.35 -5.11
C ILE A 727 5.27 3.14 -5.01
N SER A 728 4.76 3.60 -6.15
CA SER A 728 3.48 4.33 -6.21
C SER A 728 2.27 3.41 -6.00
N VAL A 729 2.32 2.18 -6.52
CA VAL A 729 1.25 1.18 -6.32
C VAL A 729 1.20 0.72 -4.86
N ILE A 730 2.33 0.40 -4.22
CA ILE A 730 2.33 -0.06 -2.83
C ILE A 730 1.88 1.03 -1.84
N GLN A 731 2.00 2.30 -2.20
CA GLN A 731 1.51 3.42 -1.39
C GLN A 731 0.01 3.26 -1.04
N MET A 732 -0.79 2.76 -1.97
CA MET A 732 -2.22 2.52 -1.76
C MET A 732 -2.51 1.59 -0.57
N LEU A 733 -1.59 0.68 -0.23
CA LEU A 733 -1.72 -0.18 0.95
C LEU A 733 -1.04 0.43 2.19
N TRP A 734 0.05 1.19 2.00
CA TRP A 734 0.70 1.93 3.09
C TRP A 734 -0.27 2.88 3.80
N ASP A 735 -1.17 3.50 3.05
CA ASP A 735 -2.16 4.45 3.58
C ASP A 735 -3.01 3.89 4.72
N ARG A 736 -3.16 2.56 4.82
CA ARG A 736 -3.89 1.90 5.91
C ARG A 736 -3.19 2.00 7.26
N GLY A 737 -1.90 2.33 7.31
CA GLY A 737 -1.08 2.25 8.52
C GLY A 737 -0.15 3.43 8.80
N GLU A 738 0.05 4.34 7.83
CA GLU A 738 0.95 5.49 7.96
C GLU A 738 0.23 6.82 7.77
N GLY A 739 0.86 7.92 8.21
CA GLY A 739 0.25 9.24 8.30
C GLY A 739 -0.46 9.73 7.03
N ASN A 740 -0.02 9.34 5.84
CA ASN A 740 -0.63 9.75 4.57
C ASN A 740 -2.14 9.47 4.48
N GLY A 741 -2.58 8.28 4.91
CA GLY A 741 -4.00 7.90 4.82
C GLY A 741 -4.88 8.49 5.93
N TYR A 742 -4.29 9.21 6.88
CA TYR A 742 -4.98 9.77 8.05
C TYR A 742 -4.81 11.28 8.16
N ALA A 743 -4.06 11.88 7.25
CA ALA A 743 -3.64 13.27 7.37
C ALA A 743 -4.81 14.26 7.34
N ASN A 744 -5.83 13.94 6.54
CA ASN A 744 -7.07 14.70 6.45
C ASN A 744 -7.93 14.66 7.72
N HIS A 745 -7.64 13.74 8.66
CA HIS A 745 -8.48 13.43 9.81
C HIS A 745 -7.82 13.71 11.16
N MET A 746 -6.68 14.40 11.18
CA MET A 746 -5.93 14.62 12.42
C MET A 746 -6.35 15.91 13.11
N THR A 747 -6.24 17.04 12.41
CA THR A 747 -6.46 18.39 12.97
C THR A 747 -7.79 19.00 12.56
N ARG A 748 -8.43 18.43 11.53
CA ARG A 748 -9.70 18.84 10.95
C ARG A 748 -10.43 17.55 10.57
N ASP A 749 -11.76 17.55 10.64
CA ASP A 749 -12.61 16.39 10.30
C ASP A 749 -12.18 15.04 10.91
N PRO A 750 -12.20 14.87 12.24
CA PRO A 750 -11.67 13.68 12.89
C PRO A 750 -12.47 12.41 12.56
N LEU A 751 -11.79 11.26 12.58
CA LEU A 751 -12.43 9.95 12.42
C LEU A 751 -13.52 9.75 13.50
N PRO A 752 -14.57 8.94 13.21
CA PRO A 752 -15.60 8.64 14.19
C PRO A 752 -15.00 8.17 15.52
N GLY A 753 -15.50 8.70 16.64
CA GLY A 753 -15.05 8.31 17.98
C GLY A 753 -13.67 8.86 18.39
N THR A 754 -13.09 9.80 17.65
CA THR A 754 -11.80 10.44 17.98
C THR A 754 -11.96 11.94 18.23
N PRO A 755 -11.12 12.55 19.09
CA PRO A 755 -11.10 14.00 19.25
C PRO A 755 -10.44 14.67 18.04
N VAL A 756 -10.58 15.99 17.94
CA VAL A 756 -9.66 16.79 17.12
C VAL A 756 -8.31 16.81 17.82
N HIS A 757 -7.25 16.49 17.09
CA HIS A 757 -5.89 16.45 17.63
C HIS A 757 -5.14 17.73 17.33
N GLU A 758 -4.18 18.06 18.19
CA GLU A 758 -3.16 19.07 17.89
C GLU A 758 -1.80 18.41 17.72
N VAL A 759 -1.06 18.83 16.69
CA VAL A 759 0.18 18.17 16.29
C VAL A 759 1.29 19.19 16.10
N LEU A 760 2.44 18.92 16.71
CA LEU A 760 3.67 19.66 16.50
C LEU A 760 4.64 18.81 15.68
N LEU A 761 5.07 19.33 14.52
CA LEU A 761 6.14 18.76 13.73
C LEU A 761 7.45 19.47 14.09
N GLN A 762 8.50 18.70 14.39
CA GLN A 762 9.86 19.23 14.47
C GLN A 762 10.67 18.65 13.33
N VAL A 763 11.10 19.49 12.38
CA VAL A 763 11.80 19.05 11.16
C VAL A 763 13.28 19.41 11.28
N ALA A 764 14.18 18.48 10.93
CA ALA A 764 15.59 18.79 10.77
C ALA A 764 15.81 19.35 9.35
N PHE A 765 16.26 20.59 9.22
CA PHE A 765 16.53 21.14 7.89
C PHE A 765 17.72 20.41 7.25
N GLY A 766 17.55 19.94 6.02
CA GLY A 766 18.59 19.18 5.30
C GLY A 766 18.76 17.73 5.77
N ASP A 767 17.74 17.13 6.39
CA ASP A 767 17.71 15.71 6.82
C ASP A 767 18.02 14.73 5.66
N HIS A 768 18.92 13.76 5.89
CA HIS A 768 19.30 12.77 4.87
C HIS A 768 18.40 11.53 4.89
N GLN A 769 17.70 11.29 5.99
CA GLN A 769 16.88 10.08 6.24
C GLN A 769 15.41 10.33 5.89
N VAL A 770 14.86 11.51 6.21
CA VAL A 770 13.45 11.85 5.98
C VAL A 770 13.35 13.13 5.17
N ALA A 771 12.76 13.05 3.97
CA ALA A 771 12.69 14.19 3.07
C ALA A 771 11.82 15.33 3.61
N ILE A 772 12.39 16.53 3.74
CA ILE A 772 11.65 17.71 4.23
C ILE A 772 10.45 18.07 3.36
N ALA A 773 10.51 17.79 2.05
CA ALA A 773 9.37 17.96 1.14
C ALA A 773 8.15 17.12 1.58
N ALA A 774 8.37 15.92 2.12
CA ALA A 774 7.32 15.07 2.66
C ALA A 774 6.78 15.61 4.00
N ALA A 775 7.62 16.26 4.80
CA ALA A 775 7.19 16.95 6.01
C ALA A 775 6.35 18.20 5.71
N ASP A 776 6.68 18.93 4.63
CA ASP A 776 5.92 20.10 4.20
C ASP A 776 4.53 19.74 3.67
N VAL A 777 4.42 18.68 2.87
CA VAL A 777 3.11 18.14 2.44
C VAL A 777 2.27 17.77 3.67
N GLN A 778 2.89 17.14 4.67
CA GLN A 778 2.24 16.83 5.95
C GLN A 778 1.76 18.07 6.68
N ALA A 779 2.61 19.08 6.84
CA ALA A 779 2.28 20.33 7.52
C ALA A 779 1.14 21.10 6.83
N ARG A 780 1.16 21.19 5.49
CA ARG A 780 0.08 21.85 4.72
C ARG A 780 -1.24 21.11 4.85
N THR A 781 -1.21 19.78 4.76
CA THR A 781 -2.42 18.95 4.87
C THR A 781 -3.07 19.10 6.25
N TYR A 782 -2.27 19.15 7.32
CA TYR A 782 -2.76 19.40 8.67
C TYR A 782 -3.19 20.85 8.89
N GLY A 783 -2.78 21.76 8.00
CA GLY A 783 -2.87 23.20 8.17
C GLY A 783 -2.16 23.67 9.44
N ALA A 784 -0.94 23.18 9.64
CA ALA A 784 -0.03 23.64 10.67
C ALA A 784 0.48 25.05 10.35
N ALA A 785 0.80 25.83 11.39
CA ALA A 785 1.49 27.11 11.24
C ALA A 785 3.00 26.96 11.53
N THR A 786 3.82 27.94 11.17
CA THR A 786 5.27 27.93 11.46
C THR A 786 5.77 29.28 11.97
N ASN A 787 6.93 29.32 12.61
CA ASN A 787 7.55 30.55 13.10
C ASN A 787 7.92 31.50 11.94
N ASP A 788 8.12 32.78 12.28
CA ASP A 788 8.51 33.82 11.30
C ASP A 788 9.71 34.62 11.80
N PRO A 789 10.86 34.59 11.10
CA PRO A 789 11.14 33.76 9.93
C PRO A 789 11.36 32.28 10.32
N PRO A 790 10.95 31.30 9.47
CA PRO A 790 11.12 29.87 9.77
C PRO A 790 12.58 29.39 9.64
N LEU A 791 13.33 30.00 8.73
CA LEU A 791 14.71 29.69 8.38
C LEU A 791 15.48 30.99 8.23
N ALA A 792 16.81 30.97 8.45
CA ALA A 792 17.62 32.15 8.24
C ALA A 792 17.72 32.54 6.75
N ASP A 793 17.96 33.82 6.49
CA ASP A 793 18.09 34.36 5.13
C ASP A 793 19.12 33.56 4.30
N GLY A 794 18.71 33.13 3.11
CA GLY A 794 19.55 32.39 2.17
C GLY A 794 19.75 30.90 2.51
N ARG A 795 19.04 30.36 3.53
CA ARG A 795 19.10 28.93 3.87
C ARG A 795 18.34 28.04 2.91
N SER A 796 17.16 28.48 2.45
CA SER A 796 16.42 27.80 1.39
C SER A 796 16.62 28.50 0.05
N GLY A 797 16.63 27.72 -1.03
CA GLY A 797 16.58 28.21 -2.41
C GLY A 797 15.16 28.42 -2.93
N ASP A 798 14.14 28.14 -2.13
CA ASP A 798 12.74 28.27 -2.52
C ASP A 798 12.35 29.74 -2.72
N VAL A 799 11.48 30.00 -3.69
CA VAL A 799 10.89 31.32 -3.92
C VAL A 799 10.11 31.77 -2.68
N THR A 800 9.34 30.84 -2.11
CA THR A 800 8.64 31.03 -0.82
C THR A 800 8.96 29.84 0.08
N PRO A 801 9.91 29.97 1.04
CA PRO A 801 10.21 28.90 1.99
C PRO A 801 8.98 28.52 2.81
N LEU A 802 8.68 27.22 2.83
CA LEU A 802 7.43 26.68 3.38
C LEU A 802 6.19 27.32 2.73
N TRP A 803 6.13 27.35 1.39
CA TRP A 803 4.99 27.84 0.63
C TRP A 803 3.66 27.30 1.20
N ASP A 804 2.63 28.15 1.29
CA ASP A 804 1.28 27.84 1.81
C ASP A 804 1.23 27.20 3.21
N ILE A 805 2.20 27.51 4.07
CA ILE A 805 2.17 27.24 5.51
C ILE A 805 2.09 28.58 6.25
N ASP A 806 1.01 28.77 7.00
CA ASP A 806 0.72 30.02 7.69
C ASP A 806 1.81 30.39 8.71
N ARG A 807 2.10 31.70 8.85
CA ARG A 807 3.01 32.21 9.88
C ARG A 807 2.29 32.39 11.21
N ILE A 808 2.94 31.98 12.30
CA ILE A 808 2.48 32.23 13.67
C ILE A 808 2.53 33.74 13.93
N SER A 809 1.35 34.34 14.11
CA SER A 809 1.21 35.80 14.28
C SER A 809 1.34 36.28 15.73
N SER A 810 1.25 35.37 16.70
CA SER A 810 1.40 35.68 18.13
C SER A 810 1.80 34.46 18.94
N TRP A 811 2.59 34.68 19.99
CA TRP A 811 3.03 33.65 20.92
C TRP A 811 2.41 33.80 22.32
N PRO A 812 2.12 32.70 23.04
CA PRO A 812 2.17 31.32 22.54
C PRO A 812 1.08 31.05 21.47
N HIS A 813 1.31 30.07 20.60
CA HIS A 813 0.39 29.69 19.52
C HIS A 813 -0.48 28.50 19.94
N ASP A 814 -1.79 28.66 19.79
CA ASP A 814 -2.79 27.63 20.08
C ASP A 814 -3.15 26.90 18.78
N GLY A 815 -2.90 25.59 18.73
CA GLY A 815 -3.07 24.76 17.53
C GLY A 815 -1.78 24.11 17.02
N SER A 816 -1.91 23.40 15.90
CA SER A 816 -0.83 22.65 15.27
C SER A 816 0.23 23.55 14.65
N ALA A 817 1.49 23.09 14.68
CA ALA A 817 2.62 23.82 14.10
C ALA A 817 3.69 22.91 13.50
N THR A 818 4.51 23.45 12.62
CA THR A 818 5.76 22.87 12.13
C THR A 818 6.92 23.82 12.41
N ILE A 819 7.97 23.33 13.06
CA ILE A 819 9.14 24.09 13.46
C ILE A 819 10.38 23.43 12.87
N TYR A 820 11.12 24.20 12.08
CA TYR A 820 12.35 23.77 11.44
C TYR A 820 13.54 24.07 12.35
N TRP A 821 14.37 23.06 12.57
CA TRP A 821 15.61 23.12 13.34
C TRP A 821 16.80 22.99 12.40
N ASP A 822 17.67 23.99 12.41
CA ASP A 822 18.77 24.09 11.45
C ASP A 822 20.14 23.95 12.12
N SER A 823 20.87 22.90 11.72
CA SER A 823 22.24 22.60 12.17
C SER A 823 23.33 23.20 11.27
N GLY A 824 22.96 23.95 10.22
CA GLY A 824 23.87 24.54 9.24
C GLY A 824 24.26 23.62 8.08
N THR A 825 23.52 22.53 7.86
CA THR A 825 23.71 21.61 6.73
C THR A 825 23.25 22.25 5.40
N PRO A 826 23.83 21.90 4.24
CA PRO A 826 23.32 22.39 2.96
C PRO A 826 21.83 22.06 2.75
N ALA A 827 21.12 22.91 2.02
CA ALA A 827 19.74 22.62 1.61
C ALA A 827 19.69 21.29 0.84
N PRO A 828 18.63 20.47 1.00
CA PRO A 828 18.53 19.19 0.30
C PRO A 828 18.40 19.40 -1.22
N PRO A 829 18.74 18.37 -2.03
CA PRO A 829 18.50 18.41 -3.47
C PRO A 829 17.01 18.55 -3.79
N TYR A 830 16.70 19.15 -4.94
CA TYR A 830 15.32 19.27 -5.42
C TYR A 830 14.83 18.02 -6.14
N GLU A 831 15.76 17.27 -6.73
CA GLU A 831 15.51 16.00 -7.40
C GLU A 831 15.08 14.89 -6.43
N ASN A 832 14.52 13.79 -6.96
CA ASN A 832 14.12 12.61 -6.18
C ASN A 832 15.31 11.73 -5.75
N VAL A 833 16.30 12.32 -5.09
CA VAL A 833 17.47 11.65 -4.52
C VAL A 833 17.74 12.19 -3.11
N PRO A 834 18.35 11.42 -2.20
CA PRO A 834 18.67 11.94 -0.87
C PRO A 834 19.86 12.91 -0.92
N PRO A 835 19.98 13.84 0.05
CA PRO A 835 21.24 14.50 0.33
C PRO A 835 22.30 13.46 0.76
N ARG A 836 23.55 13.66 0.31
CA ARG A 836 24.65 12.73 0.62
C ARG A 836 25.97 13.44 0.95
N PRO A 837 26.76 12.93 1.90
CA PRO A 837 28.14 13.39 2.10
C PRO A 837 29.03 13.07 0.90
N PRO A 838 30.08 13.87 0.62
CA PRO A 838 30.46 15.08 1.37
C PRO A 838 29.68 16.34 0.97
N ASP A 839 28.95 16.32 -0.15
CA ASP A 839 28.37 17.51 -0.77
C ASP A 839 27.26 18.15 0.09
N TYR A 840 26.54 17.35 0.87
CA TYR A 840 25.46 17.78 1.77
C TYR A 840 25.82 17.68 3.26
N GLY A 841 27.11 17.66 3.60
CA GLY A 841 27.58 17.67 4.99
C GLY A 841 27.25 16.39 5.78
N GLU A 842 27.19 16.53 7.10
CA GLU A 842 26.73 15.47 8.02
C GLU A 842 25.20 15.48 8.11
N ASP A 843 24.62 14.33 8.44
CA ASP A 843 23.17 14.15 8.51
C ASP A 843 22.58 14.75 9.80
N PRO A 844 21.67 15.76 9.71
CA PRO A 844 21.13 16.45 10.87
C PRO A 844 19.93 15.74 11.51
N HIS A 845 19.52 14.55 11.03
CA HIS A 845 18.32 13.84 11.47
C HIS A 845 18.18 13.66 13.00
N SER A 846 19.31 13.63 13.72
CA SER A 846 19.32 13.43 15.17
C SER A 846 19.40 14.71 16.00
N ASP A 847 19.55 15.85 15.35
CA ASP A 847 19.96 17.08 16.00
C ASP A 847 18.82 17.75 16.79
N PRO A 848 17.57 17.86 16.27
CA PRO A 848 16.49 18.54 17.00
C PRO A 848 16.22 17.88 18.36
N ARG A 849 16.14 16.55 18.42
CA ARG A 849 15.88 15.80 19.67
C ARG A 849 17.01 15.89 20.70
N ALA A 850 18.21 16.30 20.29
CA ALA A 850 19.36 16.47 21.18
C ALA A 850 19.40 17.88 21.79
N ASP A 851 18.73 18.85 21.16
CA ASP A 851 18.69 20.23 21.61
C ASP A 851 17.78 20.41 22.84
N PRO A 852 18.23 21.07 23.91
CA PRO A 852 17.39 21.39 25.07
C PRO A 852 16.17 22.24 24.76
N ASP A 853 16.28 23.26 23.89
CA ASP A 853 15.19 24.18 23.59
C ASP A 853 14.09 23.46 22.80
N ALA A 854 14.48 22.52 21.93
CA ALA A 854 13.54 21.64 21.25
C ALA A 854 12.76 20.75 22.22
N ARG A 855 13.42 20.24 23.27
CA ARG A 855 12.79 19.41 24.31
C ARG A 855 11.88 20.23 25.23
N ASP A 856 12.26 21.47 25.53
CA ASP A 856 11.40 22.43 26.22
C ASP A 856 10.11 22.66 25.42
N GLN A 857 10.21 22.92 24.11
CA GLN A 857 9.05 23.09 23.22
C GLN A 857 8.14 21.86 23.18
N ILE A 858 8.74 20.66 23.07
CA ILE A 858 7.99 19.39 23.14
C ILE A 858 7.18 19.33 24.44
N SER A 859 7.83 19.59 25.57
CA SER A 859 7.18 19.50 26.88
C SER A 859 6.06 20.51 27.04
N GLU A 860 6.25 21.77 26.64
CA GLU A 860 5.21 22.81 26.75
C GLU A 860 4.00 22.49 25.88
N PHE A 861 4.23 21.95 24.68
CA PHE A 861 3.15 21.52 23.80
C PHE A 861 2.38 20.33 24.37
N LEU A 862 3.06 19.33 24.92
CA LEU A 862 2.45 18.11 25.48
C LEU A 862 1.91 18.28 26.92
N LYS A 863 1.61 19.50 27.37
CA LYS A 863 0.88 19.72 28.63
C LYS A 863 -0.63 19.60 28.39
N PRO A 864 -1.42 19.31 29.44
CA PRO A 864 -2.85 19.56 29.41
C PRO A 864 -3.12 21.03 29.05
N GLY A 865 -3.82 21.27 27.93
CA GLY A 865 -4.01 22.62 27.39
C GLY A 865 -2.71 23.31 26.94
N GLY A 866 -1.70 22.52 26.56
CA GLY A 866 -0.42 23.00 26.06
C GLY A 866 -0.55 23.83 24.79
N VAL A 867 0.51 24.55 24.47
CA VAL A 867 0.56 25.49 23.34
C VAL A 867 1.96 25.46 22.75
N VAL A 868 2.12 25.86 21.50
CA VAL A 868 3.45 26.00 20.90
C VAL A 868 4.07 27.28 21.45
N VAL A 869 5.27 27.16 22.00
CA VAL A 869 6.03 28.28 22.57
C VAL A 869 7.21 28.65 21.68
N ASP A 870 7.57 29.93 21.71
CA ASP A 870 8.76 30.46 21.04
C ASP A 870 9.99 30.19 21.91
N VAL A 871 10.71 29.12 21.59
CA VAL A 871 12.00 28.80 22.21
C VAL A 871 13.18 29.41 21.44
N CYS A 872 12.91 30.11 20.34
CA CYS A 872 13.90 30.62 19.41
C CYS A 872 14.00 32.16 19.46
N ASP A 873 13.32 32.79 20.44
CA ASP A 873 13.33 34.23 20.72
C ASP A 873 13.01 35.10 19.47
N GLY A 874 12.06 34.67 18.65
CA GLY A 874 11.64 35.36 17.43
C GLY A 874 12.65 35.27 16.27
N ALA A 875 13.64 34.39 16.39
CA ALA A 875 14.59 34.05 15.34
C ALA A 875 14.28 32.65 14.74
N PRO A 876 14.91 32.28 13.61
CA PRO A 876 14.92 30.89 13.16
C PRO A 876 15.51 29.97 14.22
N CYS A 877 14.97 28.77 14.36
CA CYS A 877 15.46 27.80 15.33
C CYS A 877 16.74 27.14 14.82
N LEU A 878 17.82 27.31 15.57
CA LEU A 878 19.13 26.72 15.29
C LEU A 878 19.41 25.65 16.35
N VAL A 879 20.14 24.61 15.98
CA VAL A 879 20.63 23.62 16.96
C VAL A 879 21.94 24.12 17.58
N ASP A 880 22.01 24.18 18.91
CA ASP A 880 23.24 24.53 19.64
C ASP A 880 24.01 23.26 20.03
N PHE A 881 25.18 23.04 19.41
CA PHE A 881 26.11 22.00 19.80
C PHE A 881 26.95 22.45 21.00
N ALA A 882 26.32 22.57 22.17
CA ALA A 882 26.95 22.98 23.44
C ALA A 882 27.93 21.93 24.01
#